data_AF-A0AA88Y5S1-F1
#
_entry.id   AF-A0AA88Y5S1-F1
#
_cell.length_a   1.000
_cell.length_b   1.000
_cell.length_c   1.000
_cell.angle_alpha   90.00
_cell.angle_beta   90.00
_cell.angle_gamma   90.00
#
_symmetry.space_group_name_H-M   'P 1'
#
loop_
_entity.id
_entity.type
_entity.pdbx_description
1 polymer ?
#
loop_
_entity_poly.entity_id
_entity_poly.type
_entity_poly.pdbx_seq_one_letter_code
_entity_poly.pdbx_strand_id
1 'polypeptide(L)'
;MLSYDTDGHMNTSLYDKRDYFNFSITNFPFLSSNIPSSPAFGVVISQLIRYARASTKYMASVLRARRLSDKLLSQGYVCDRLTSSLRKFYGRYGELVIHYVVPLSRMIPNIAVIGSGGGVRALTAMSSVFCTLYELDLLQYILYVAGLSGSTWYLTTLYSHKDWPNIHPRKVHEEIKERVVGGLLNKVVEILNIPGHIFENFFQGRPQNLTGIFGHSLSSNLIPDRYDTTWSNQRKKVEDGKAPFPILSCIHVKSDIPAKKFHDQELIAPLFLLSEWIEISPYEVAIPKYGVRLDTKYFGSKFNRGKVEEIFDEIPLHYINADGKDGTGLAMENFKQVHIDVVGDVSRESHYMYNNTEYARTRGSPTRLGCGTNTPRVKHREDTQQETQKGQGAANTTPNIRHTNIRYPWTNGAYLGRPSAALAEDETYDELDGGSENLISELLPDCIRSFLLDKRGYRAAWINNPLKNLSFEKQSRDIKTCSTDKNVGGMFKKAENKEQMCITDAGLAFNSPYPLVLRASRSVDLILSFDFTDRGAVNGDPFTEVRLAQTWAEDHKAKFPPVPKFDETQPVKELYILEDENDPLCPVIMHFVLINRDFKIFSSPGVKRQTRSDVRYAEFDLFEDKSCPYNCTNFKYTNAEFDKLSELVRFIVLNHEDEIKKQIKKVYGRRAKTT
;
A
#
# COMPACT_ATOMS: atom_id res chain seq x y z
N MET A 1 24.47 -41.05 -0.68
CA MET A 1 25.55 -40.68 -1.62
C MET A 1 26.50 -39.76 -0.89
N LEU A 2 27.76 -39.78 -1.30
CA LEU A 2 28.86 -39.03 -0.70
C LEU A 2 29.59 -38.35 -1.85
N SER A 3 29.84 -37.06 -1.73
CA SER A 3 30.43 -36.20 -2.76
C SER A 3 31.24 -35.10 -2.07
N TYR A 4 32.28 -34.60 -2.71
CA TYR A 4 33.03 -33.44 -2.20
C TYR A 4 32.65 -32.18 -2.99
N ASP A 5 32.67 -31.01 -2.35
CA ASP A 5 32.61 -29.73 -3.07
C ASP A 5 34.01 -29.24 -3.48
N THR A 6 34.05 -28.11 -4.19
CA THR A 6 35.29 -27.50 -4.71
C THR A 6 36.30 -27.14 -3.64
N ASP A 7 35.84 -26.95 -2.41
CA ASP A 7 36.64 -26.54 -1.26
C ASP A 7 37.04 -27.74 -0.39
N GLY A 8 36.71 -28.96 -0.83
CA GLY A 8 37.08 -30.23 -0.19
C GLY A 8 36.13 -30.70 0.92
N HIS A 9 34.99 -30.04 1.16
CA HIS A 9 34.08 -30.47 2.21
C HIS A 9 33.26 -31.69 1.79
N MET A 10 33.18 -32.66 2.68
CA MET A 10 32.41 -33.88 2.47
C MET A 10 30.91 -33.61 2.61
N ASN A 11 30.18 -33.78 1.51
CA ASN A 11 28.74 -33.70 1.45
C ASN A 11 28.10 -35.09 1.42
N THR A 12 27.07 -35.30 2.25
CA THR A 12 26.28 -36.53 2.27
C THR A 12 24.81 -36.27 1.95
N SER A 13 24.13 -37.27 1.41
CA SER A 13 22.69 -37.26 1.14
C SER A 13 22.11 -38.67 1.23
N LEU A 14 20.83 -38.80 1.60
CA LEU A 14 20.19 -40.11 1.68
C LEU A 14 19.99 -40.73 0.28
N TYR A 15 20.74 -41.81 0.03
CA TYR A 15 20.52 -42.70 -1.11
C TYR A 15 19.50 -43.77 -0.75
N ASP A 16 18.49 -43.95 -1.60
CA ASP A 16 17.50 -45.01 -1.48
C ASP A 16 17.45 -45.75 -2.82
N LYS A 17 17.84 -47.03 -2.83
CA LYS A 17 17.80 -47.88 -4.04
C LYS A 17 16.39 -47.95 -4.62
N ARG A 18 15.35 -47.73 -3.80
CA ARG A 18 13.95 -47.80 -4.22
C ARG A 18 13.53 -46.68 -5.18
N ASP A 19 14.31 -45.59 -5.26
CA ASP A 19 14.07 -44.51 -6.21
C ASP A 19 14.36 -44.91 -7.68
N TYR A 20 15.08 -46.02 -7.91
CA TYR A 20 15.53 -46.46 -9.23
C TYR A 20 14.63 -47.51 -9.89
N PHE A 21 13.60 -48.00 -9.20
CA PHE A 21 12.62 -48.89 -9.83
C PHE A 21 11.67 -48.07 -10.72
N ASN A 22 11.35 -48.62 -11.88
CA ASN A 22 10.37 -48.07 -12.81
C ASN A 22 8.90 -48.32 -12.39
N PHE A 23 8.67 -48.77 -11.16
CA PHE A 23 7.35 -49.00 -10.57
C PHE A 23 7.30 -48.46 -9.14
N SER A 24 6.10 -48.08 -8.68
CA SER A 24 5.91 -47.57 -7.30
C SER A 24 6.01 -48.70 -6.28
N ILE A 25 6.96 -48.58 -5.34
CA ILE A 25 7.05 -49.49 -4.19
C ILE A 25 6.19 -48.96 -3.05
N THR A 26 5.16 -49.72 -2.67
CA THR A 26 4.37 -49.53 -1.45
C THR A 26 5.21 -49.89 -0.22
N ASN A 27 5.88 -48.89 0.36
CA ASN A 27 6.72 -49.03 1.56
C ASN A 27 6.12 -48.40 2.83
N PHE A 28 4.93 -47.82 2.70
CA PHE A 28 4.06 -47.36 3.80
C PHE A 28 2.64 -47.86 3.52
N PRO A 29 1.82 -48.10 4.55
CA PRO A 29 0.45 -48.61 4.35
C PRO A 29 -0.47 -47.53 3.77
N PHE A 30 -1.53 -47.94 3.10
CA PHE A 30 -2.66 -47.05 2.78
C PHE A 30 -3.47 -46.76 4.05
N LEU A 31 -3.94 -45.53 4.23
CA LEU A 31 -4.73 -45.17 5.41
C LEU A 31 -6.13 -45.83 5.43
N SER A 32 -6.59 -46.32 4.28
CA SER A 32 -7.77 -47.18 4.14
C SER A 32 -7.54 -48.65 4.57
N SER A 33 -6.31 -49.02 4.90
CA SER A 33 -6.01 -50.33 5.49
C SER A 33 -6.41 -50.36 6.98
N ASN A 34 -6.59 -51.55 7.55
CA ASN A 34 -6.90 -51.73 8.98
C ASN A 34 -5.69 -51.45 9.89
N ILE A 35 -5.22 -50.19 9.91
CA ILE A 35 -4.04 -49.74 10.68
C ILE A 35 -4.42 -48.51 11.50
N PRO A 36 -4.12 -48.49 12.82
CA PRO A 36 -4.40 -47.33 13.66
C PRO A 36 -3.67 -46.08 13.15
N SER A 37 -4.42 -44.99 12.99
CA SER A 37 -3.89 -43.77 12.36
C SER A 37 -2.74 -43.14 13.14
N SER A 38 -2.68 -43.24 14.47
CA SER A 38 -1.59 -42.64 15.26
C SER A 38 -0.20 -43.22 14.89
N PRO A 39 0.03 -44.55 14.94
CA PRO A 39 1.22 -45.20 14.38
C PRO A 39 1.52 -44.82 12.93
N ALA A 40 0.52 -44.80 12.04
CA ALA A 40 0.70 -44.49 10.63
C ALA A 40 1.39 -43.13 10.41
N PHE A 41 0.93 -42.08 11.11
CA PHE A 41 1.55 -40.75 11.05
C PHE A 41 2.87 -40.65 11.84
N GLY A 42 3.10 -41.48 12.86
CA GLY A 42 4.37 -41.54 13.61
C GLY A 42 5.59 -41.88 12.73
N VAL A 43 5.36 -42.61 11.62
CA VAL A 43 6.39 -42.93 10.63
C VAL A 43 6.98 -41.66 9.99
N VAL A 44 6.18 -40.61 9.79
CA VAL A 44 6.61 -39.33 9.18
C VAL A 44 7.78 -38.74 9.97
N ILE A 45 7.61 -38.58 11.29
CA ILE A 45 8.62 -38.01 12.18
C ILE A 45 9.91 -38.85 12.14
N SER A 46 9.77 -40.18 12.15
CA SER A 46 10.90 -41.11 12.10
C SER A 46 11.69 -41.03 10.78
N GLN A 47 11.02 -40.76 9.65
CA GLN A 47 11.70 -40.52 8.37
C GLN A 47 12.32 -39.12 8.31
N LEU A 48 11.67 -38.08 8.82
CA LEU A 48 12.25 -36.73 8.86
C LEU A 48 13.55 -36.69 9.69
N ILE A 49 13.58 -37.37 10.84
CA ILE A 49 14.81 -37.58 11.65
C ILE A 49 15.89 -38.27 10.82
N ARG A 50 15.54 -39.30 10.04
CA ARG A 50 16.46 -40.03 9.17
C ARG A 50 17.01 -39.15 8.05
N TYR A 51 16.16 -38.34 7.41
CA TYR A 51 16.54 -37.45 6.31
C TYR A 51 17.48 -36.35 6.79
N ALA A 52 17.18 -35.76 7.95
CA ALA A 52 18.01 -34.75 8.60
C ALA A 52 19.38 -35.29 9.00
N ARG A 53 19.45 -36.48 9.59
CA ARG A 53 20.73 -37.10 10.01
C ARG A 53 21.59 -37.60 8.84
N ALA A 54 20.99 -37.97 7.71
CA ALA A 54 21.69 -38.60 6.59
C ALA A 54 22.10 -37.62 5.47
N SER A 55 21.82 -36.33 5.63
CA SER A 55 22.08 -35.31 4.61
C SER A 55 22.82 -34.13 5.24
N THR A 56 23.96 -33.71 4.68
CA THR A 56 24.66 -32.46 5.07
C THR A 56 24.04 -31.22 4.45
N LYS A 57 23.36 -31.36 3.30
CA LYS A 57 22.65 -30.26 2.64
C LYS A 57 21.17 -30.30 2.97
N TYR A 58 20.62 -29.19 3.46
CA TYR A 58 19.21 -29.07 3.82
C TYR A 58 18.27 -29.46 2.67
N MET A 59 18.52 -28.94 1.46
CA MET A 59 17.70 -29.21 0.28
C MET A 59 17.58 -30.70 -0.06
N ALA A 60 18.61 -31.51 0.20
CA ALA A 60 18.53 -32.96 0.02
C ALA A 60 17.57 -33.64 1.03
N SER A 61 17.54 -33.14 2.26
CA SER A 61 16.59 -33.57 3.30
C SER A 61 15.15 -33.16 2.95
N VAL A 62 14.94 -31.93 2.47
CA VAL A 62 13.61 -31.45 2.04
C VAL A 62 13.06 -32.22 0.85
N LEU A 63 13.87 -32.48 -0.18
CA LEU A 63 13.42 -33.23 -1.35
C LEU A 63 12.99 -34.66 -0.97
N ARG A 64 13.64 -35.25 0.04
CA ARG A 64 13.21 -36.51 0.66
C ARG A 64 11.92 -36.38 1.45
N ALA A 65 11.79 -35.35 2.29
CA ALA A 65 10.58 -35.05 3.05
C ALA A 65 9.36 -34.84 2.13
N ARG A 66 9.53 -34.08 1.04
CA ARG A 66 8.48 -33.84 0.03
C ARG A 66 8.05 -35.12 -0.67
N ARG A 67 8.99 -35.92 -1.21
CA ARG A 67 8.67 -37.22 -1.84
C ARG A 67 7.92 -38.17 -0.90
N LEU A 68 8.22 -38.12 0.40
CA LEU A 68 7.48 -38.86 1.41
C LEU A 68 6.05 -38.33 1.56
N SER A 69 5.87 -37.02 1.73
CA SER A 69 4.55 -36.40 1.85
C SER A 69 3.68 -36.66 0.62
N ASP A 70 4.22 -36.44 -0.59
CA ASP A 70 3.51 -36.68 -1.87
C ASP A 70 3.03 -38.15 -1.97
N LYS A 71 3.87 -39.12 -1.56
CA LYS A 71 3.50 -40.53 -1.48
C LYS A 71 2.43 -40.80 -0.41
N LEU A 72 2.56 -40.25 0.80
CA LEU A 72 1.58 -40.52 1.85
C LEU A 72 0.21 -39.89 1.53
N LEU A 73 0.18 -38.71 0.91
CA LEU A 73 -1.05 -38.09 0.40
C LEU A 73 -1.75 -39.00 -0.62
N SER A 74 -1.02 -39.57 -1.60
CA SER A 74 -1.59 -40.53 -2.56
C SER A 74 -2.03 -41.87 -1.93
N GLN A 75 -1.63 -42.12 -0.67
CA GLN A 75 -2.05 -43.28 0.13
C GLN A 75 -3.18 -42.96 1.13
N GLY A 76 -3.84 -41.80 1.00
CA GLY A 76 -4.99 -41.41 1.81
C GLY A 76 -4.66 -40.74 3.15
N TYR A 77 -3.41 -40.31 3.36
CA TYR A 77 -3.07 -39.49 4.54
C TYR A 77 -3.57 -38.07 4.34
N VAL A 78 -4.11 -37.46 5.40
CA VAL A 78 -4.61 -36.07 5.38
C VAL A 78 -3.51 -35.04 5.65
N CYS A 79 -3.53 -33.94 4.91
CA CYS A 79 -2.50 -32.89 4.95
C CYS A 79 -2.30 -32.32 6.36
N ASP A 80 -3.37 -31.96 7.08
CA ASP A 80 -3.30 -31.38 8.43
C ASP A 80 -2.51 -32.21 9.43
N ARG A 81 -2.62 -33.54 9.33
CA ARG A 81 -1.90 -34.47 10.20
C ARG A 81 -0.45 -34.70 9.76
N LEU A 82 -0.14 -34.60 8.47
CA LEU A 82 1.24 -34.52 7.99
C LEU A 82 1.89 -33.21 8.48
N THR A 83 1.20 -32.08 8.36
CA THR A 83 1.61 -30.76 8.87
C THR A 83 1.79 -30.75 10.39
N SER A 84 0.87 -31.38 11.15
CA SER A 84 1.02 -31.59 12.60
C SER A 84 2.26 -32.43 12.93
N SER A 85 2.56 -33.44 12.11
CA SER A 85 3.75 -34.30 12.28
C SER A 85 5.05 -33.54 11.95
N LEU A 86 5.04 -32.69 10.93
CA LEU A 86 6.13 -31.75 10.60
C LEU A 86 6.37 -30.74 11.72
N ARG A 87 5.31 -30.08 12.24
CA ARG A 87 5.42 -29.16 13.40
C ARG A 87 5.98 -29.88 14.62
N LYS A 88 5.53 -31.11 14.92
CA LYS A 88 6.08 -31.96 15.99
C LYS A 88 7.54 -32.36 15.74
N PHE A 89 7.95 -32.56 14.49
CA PHE A 89 9.34 -32.82 14.14
C PHE A 89 10.21 -31.60 14.44
N TYR A 90 9.91 -30.43 13.88
CA TYR A 90 10.70 -29.21 14.11
C TYR A 90 10.70 -28.80 15.59
N GLY A 91 9.57 -28.91 16.30
CA GLY A 91 9.48 -28.54 17.72
C GLY A 91 10.16 -29.51 18.70
N ARG A 92 10.38 -30.79 18.34
CA ARG A 92 11.04 -31.77 19.22
C ARG A 92 12.46 -32.12 18.81
N TYR A 93 12.82 -31.87 17.55
CA TYR A 93 14.09 -32.28 16.94
C TYR A 93 14.75 -31.14 16.14
N GLY A 94 14.49 -29.88 16.51
CA GLY A 94 15.07 -28.69 15.88
C GLY A 94 16.60 -28.74 15.80
N GLU A 95 17.27 -29.28 16.81
CA GLU A 95 18.73 -29.53 16.81
C GLU A 95 19.21 -30.35 15.60
N LEU A 96 18.39 -31.29 15.09
CA LEU A 96 18.73 -32.08 13.91
C LEU A 96 18.68 -31.29 12.61
N VAL A 97 18.13 -30.08 12.59
CA VAL A 97 18.12 -29.18 11.43
C VAL A 97 18.93 -27.89 11.65
N ILE A 98 19.28 -27.55 12.89
CA ILE A 98 20.16 -26.40 13.21
C ILE A 98 21.55 -26.54 12.57
N HIS A 99 22.08 -27.77 12.47
CA HIS A 99 23.38 -28.04 11.84
C HIS A 99 23.49 -27.64 10.35
N TYR A 100 22.36 -27.38 9.69
CA TYR A 100 22.37 -26.84 8.33
C TYR A 100 22.82 -25.37 8.26
N VAL A 101 22.81 -24.62 9.36
CA VAL A 101 23.11 -23.17 9.41
C VAL A 101 22.19 -22.34 8.48
N VAL A 102 21.05 -22.92 8.10
CA VAL A 102 19.99 -22.28 7.32
C VAL A 102 18.85 -21.97 8.29
N PRO A 103 18.50 -20.70 8.57
CA PRO A 103 17.28 -20.36 9.28
C PRO A 103 16.05 -20.84 8.50
N LEU A 104 14.93 -21.18 9.17
CA LEU A 104 13.69 -21.57 8.46
C LEU A 104 13.22 -20.49 7.46
N SER A 105 13.47 -19.21 7.78
CA SER A 105 13.25 -18.05 6.91
C SER A 105 14.18 -17.96 5.69
N ARG A 106 15.14 -18.88 5.53
CA ARG A 106 15.92 -19.11 4.29
C ARG A 106 15.38 -20.30 3.46
N MET A 107 14.55 -21.15 4.06
CA MET A 107 14.12 -22.44 3.51
C MET A 107 12.81 -22.38 2.70
N ILE A 108 11.99 -21.39 2.99
CA ILE A 108 10.66 -21.16 2.41
C ILE A 108 10.66 -19.73 1.86
N PRO A 109 10.10 -19.46 0.67
CA PRO A 109 9.97 -18.09 0.18
C PRO A 109 9.04 -17.29 1.08
N ASN A 110 9.47 -16.08 1.45
CA ASN A 110 8.66 -15.11 2.17
C ASN A 110 7.74 -14.44 1.14
N ILE A 111 6.46 -14.80 1.16
CA ILE A 111 5.44 -14.23 0.28
C ILE A 111 4.69 -13.14 1.04
N ALA A 112 4.46 -12.00 0.40
CA ALA A 112 3.65 -10.91 0.93
C ALA A 112 2.43 -10.64 0.05
N VAL A 113 1.31 -10.27 0.68
CA VAL A 113 0.17 -9.63 0.01
C VAL A 113 0.16 -8.16 0.41
N ILE A 114 -0.01 -7.25 -0.55
CA ILE A 114 -0.18 -5.82 -0.27
C ILE A 114 -1.44 -5.28 -0.95
N GLY A 115 -2.20 -4.44 -0.23
CA GLY A 115 -3.39 -3.77 -0.75
C GLY A 115 -3.24 -2.25 -0.73
N SER A 116 -3.61 -1.60 -1.84
CA SER A 116 -3.63 -0.13 -1.98
C SER A 116 -4.70 0.54 -1.13
N GLY A 117 -4.70 1.87 -1.11
CA GLY A 117 -5.83 2.65 -0.61
C GLY A 117 -6.94 2.85 -1.65
N GLY A 118 -8.02 3.51 -1.21
CA GLY A 118 -9.21 3.78 -2.03
C GLY A 118 -10.53 3.56 -1.29
N GLY A 119 -10.67 4.09 -0.07
CA GLY A 119 -11.92 4.08 0.70
C GLY A 119 -12.62 2.70 0.79
N VAL A 120 -13.95 2.72 0.67
CA VAL A 120 -14.79 1.50 0.73
C VAL A 120 -14.53 0.55 -0.45
N ARG A 121 -14.08 1.07 -1.60
CA ARG A 121 -13.68 0.25 -2.76
C ARG A 121 -12.51 -0.67 -2.39
N ALA A 122 -11.47 -0.13 -1.75
CA ALA A 122 -10.32 -0.90 -1.29
C ALA A 122 -10.69 -1.88 -0.15
N LEU A 123 -11.52 -1.47 0.82
CA LEU A 123 -12.05 -2.35 1.87
C LEU A 123 -12.78 -3.57 1.28
N THR A 124 -13.70 -3.33 0.34
CA THR A 124 -14.49 -4.36 -0.33
C THR A 124 -13.60 -5.28 -1.16
N ALA A 125 -12.75 -4.71 -2.02
CA ALA A 125 -11.86 -5.46 -2.89
C ALA A 125 -10.87 -6.33 -2.09
N MET A 126 -10.17 -5.76 -1.09
CA MET A 126 -9.21 -6.49 -0.25
C MET A 126 -9.88 -7.63 0.52
N SER A 127 -11.14 -7.46 0.95
CA SER A 127 -11.91 -8.51 1.60
C SER A 127 -12.23 -9.69 0.66
N SER A 128 -12.52 -9.41 -0.61
CA SER A 128 -12.72 -10.42 -1.65
C SER A 128 -11.42 -11.14 -2.04
N VAL A 129 -10.30 -10.40 -2.14
CA VAL A 129 -8.95 -10.98 -2.32
C VAL A 129 -8.66 -12.03 -1.25
N PHE A 130 -8.90 -11.70 0.03
CA PHE A 130 -8.68 -12.64 1.13
C PHE A 130 -9.60 -13.86 1.13
N CYS A 131 -10.88 -13.67 0.78
CA CYS A 131 -11.80 -14.80 0.59
C CYS A 131 -11.29 -15.73 -0.52
N THR A 132 -10.86 -15.18 -1.65
CA THR A 132 -10.42 -15.96 -2.80
C THR A 132 -9.08 -16.64 -2.55
N LEU A 133 -8.12 -15.99 -1.90
CA LEU A 133 -6.86 -16.62 -1.49
C LEU A 133 -7.06 -17.73 -0.46
N TYR A 134 -8.10 -17.66 0.36
CA TYR A 134 -8.51 -18.76 1.25
C TYR A 134 -9.15 -19.91 0.44
N GLU A 135 -10.11 -19.61 -0.44
CA GLU A 135 -10.78 -20.59 -1.33
C GLU A 135 -9.79 -21.37 -2.21
N LEU A 136 -8.66 -20.76 -2.57
CA LEU A 136 -7.60 -21.36 -3.38
C LEU A 136 -6.51 -22.12 -2.58
N ASP A 137 -6.65 -22.25 -1.26
CA ASP A 137 -5.61 -22.76 -0.34
C ASP A 137 -4.27 -22.00 -0.45
N LEU A 138 -4.30 -20.73 -0.88
CA LEU A 138 -3.11 -19.90 -1.09
C LEU A 138 -2.73 -19.07 0.16
N LEU A 139 -3.70 -18.72 1.01
CA LEU A 139 -3.49 -17.85 2.17
C LEU A 139 -2.44 -18.41 3.16
N GLN A 140 -2.34 -19.72 3.27
CA GLN A 140 -1.38 -20.44 4.12
C GLN A 140 0.10 -20.32 3.70
N TYR A 141 0.39 -19.83 2.48
CA TYR A 141 1.76 -19.56 2.03
C TYR A 141 2.19 -18.10 2.29
N ILE A 142 1.27 -17.23 2.68
CA ILE A 142 1.52 -15.79 2.82
C ILE A 142 2.04 -15.48 4.22
N LEU A 143 3.25 -14.94 4.31
CA LEU A 143 3.92 -14.60 5.57
C LEU A 143 3.54 -13.20 6.05
N TYR A 144 3.43 -12.24 5.13
CA TYR A 144 3.09 -10.85 5.45
C TYR A 144 1.82 -10.41 4.72
N VAL A 145 0.99 -9.63 5.39
CA VAL A 145 0.00 -8.78 4.72
C VAL A 145 0.24 -7.33 5.09
N ALA A 146 0.26 -6.44 4.10
CA ALA A 146 0.34 -5.00 4.32
C ALA A 146 -0.85 -4.27 3.70
N GLY A 147 -1.28 -3.20 4.38
CA GLY A 147 -2.34 -2.32 3.91
C GLY A 147 -2.05 -0.87 4.27
N LEU A 148 -2.57 0.04 3.46
CA LEU A 148 -2.77 1.44 3.82
C LEU A 148 -4.23 1.83 3.54
N SER A 149 -4.70 2.90 4.16
CA SER A 149 -6.03 3.48 3.88
C SER A 149 -7.18 2.46 3.96
N GLY A 150 -8.10 2.41 2.97
CA GLY A 150 -9.19 1.43 2.90
C GLY A 150 -8.78 -0.05 3.04
N SER A 151 -7.57 -0.46 2.62
CA SER A 151 -7.07 -1.82 2.89
C SER A 151 -6.73 -2.04 4.36
N THR A 152 -6.29 -1.01 5.09
CA THR A 152 -6.14 -1.05 6.55
C THR A 152 -7.48 -1.36 7.22
N TRP A 153 -8.58 -0.74 6.78
CA TRP A 153 -9.91 -1.00 7.36
C TRP A 153 -10.33 -2.46 7.24
N TYR A 154 -9.96 -3.14 6.14
CA TYR A 154 -10.18 -4.58 6.03
C TYR A 154 -9.36 -5.36 7.06
N LEU A 155 -8.06 -5.09 7.14
CA LEU A 155 -7.14 -5.80 8.04
C LEU A 155 -7.52 -5.60 9.51
N THR A 156 -7.87 -4.39 9.93
CA THR A 156 -8.33 -4.14 11.30
C THR A 156 -9.66 -4.85 11.58
N THR A 157 -10.58 -4.88 10.62
CA THR A 157 -11.87 -5.59 10.74
C THR A 157 -11.72 -7.11 10.82
N LEU A 158 -10.82 -7.70 10.02
CA LEU A 158 -10.52 -9.14 10.03
C LEU A 158 -9.80 -9.57 11.30
N TYR A 159 -8.69 -8.91 11.65
CA TYR A 159 -7.85 -9.37 12.76
C TYR A 159 -8.52 -9.14 14.12
N SER A 160 -9.34 -8.10 14.28
CA SER A 160 -10.16 -7.90 15.48
C SER A 160 -11.29 -8.93 15.66
N HIS A 161 -11.74 -9.61 14.60
CA HIS A 161 -12.83 -10.58 14.70
C HIS A 161 -12.47 -11.76 15.63
N LYS A 162 -13.33 -12.06 16.61
CA LYS A 162 -13.05 -13.01 17.72
C LYS A 162 -12.56 -14.38 17.26
N ASP A 163 -13.18 -14.98 16.25
CA ASP A 163 -12.92 -16.37 15.82
C ASP A 163 -11.75 -16.50 14.81
N TRP A 164 -11.27 -15.38 14.24
CA TRP A 164 -10.11 -15.37 13.34
C TRP A 164 -8.86 -15.90 14.06
N PRO A 165 -7.98 -16.72 13.44
CA PRO A 165 -7.98 -17.21 12.06
C PRO A 165 -8.66 -18.57 11.83
N ASN A 166 -9.53 -19.03 12.75
CA ASN A 166 -10.15 -20.35 12.67
C ASN A 166 -11.50 -20.36 11.90
N ILE A 167 -11.75 -19.32 11.09
CA ILE A 167 -12.96 -19.14 10.28
C ILE A 167 -12.60 -18.71 8.86
N HIS A 168 -13.48 -19.03 7.92
CA HIS A 168 -13.37 -18.53 6.54
C HIS A 168 -13.50 -16.98 6.52
N PRO A 169 -12.62 -16.23 5.83
CA PRO A 169 -12.70 -14.76 5.73
C PRO A 169 -14.05 -14.24 5.27
N ARG A 170 -14.77 -15.04 4.45
CA ARG A 170 -16.15 -14.77 3.99
C ARG A 170 -17.12 -14.39 5.12
N LYS A 171 -16.99 -14.94 6.33
CA LYS A 171 -17.86 -14.50 7.46
C LYS A 171 -17.68 -13.00 7.76
N VAL A 172 -16.43 -12.52 7.71
CA VAL A 172 -16.13 -11.09 7.90
C VAL A 172 -16.47 -10.27 6.65
N HIS A 173 -16.40 -10.87 5.45
CA HIS A 173 -16.86 -10.24 4.21
C HIS A 173 -18.37 -9.93 4.22
N GLU A 174 -19.21 -10.88 4.66
CA GLU A 174 -20.65 -10.63 4.82
C GLU A 174 -20.93 -9.62 5.96
N GLU A 175 -20.19 -9.65 7.08
CA GLU A 175 -20.25 -8.57 8.09
C GLU A 175 -19.97 -7.20 7.46
N ILE A 176 -18.90 -7.07 6.67
CA ILE A 176 -18.53 -5.82 5.99
C ILE A 176 -19.64 -5.39 5.02
N LYS A 177 -20.23 -6.32 4.26
CA LYS A 177 -21.36 -6.05 3.36
C LYS A 177 -22.52 -5.40 4.12
N GLU A 178 -22.95 -6.00 5.24
CA GLU A 178 -24.01 -5.44 6.08
C GLU A 178 -23.67 -4.02 6.58
N ARG A 179 -22.43 -3.78 7.04
CA ARG A 179 -22.02 -2.45 7.54
C ARG A 179 -21.95 -1.41 6.42
N VAL A 180 -21.39 -1.76 5.26
CA VAL A 180 -21.29 -0.88 4.08
C VAL A 180 -22.67 -0.56 3.51
N VAL A 181 -23.60 -1.51 3.51
CA VAL A 181 -24.99 -1.29 3.07
C VAL A 181 -25.77 -0.42 4.06
N GLY A 182 -25.50 -0.56 5.37
CA GLY A 182 -25.97 0.39 6.37
C GLY A 182 -25.47 1.82 6.11
N GLY A 183 -24.19 1.96 5.75
CA GLY A 183 -23.50 3.22 5.51
C GLY A 183 -22.55 3.56 6.67
N LEU A 184 -21.26 3.72 6.38
CA LEU A 184 -20.21 3.75 7.41
C LEU A 184 -20.09 5.09 8.16
N LEU A 185 -20.67 6.18 7.65
CA LEU A 185 -20.55 7.52 8.26
C LEU A 185 -21.85 8.03 8.91
N ASN A 186 -22.89 7.21 9.00
CA ASN A 186 -24.21 7.64 9.51
C ASN A 186 -24.21 8.15 10.97
N LYS A 187 -23.14 7.88 11.74
CA LYS A 187 -23.02 8.26 13.16
C LYS A 187 -22.25 9.55 13.41
N VAL A 188 -21.74 10.24 12.36
CA VAL A 188 -20.92 11.47 12.54
C VAL A 188 -21.63 12.50 13.44
N VAL A 189 -22.92 12.76 13.17
CA VAL A 189 -23.73 13.74 13.93
C VAL A 189 -24.00 13.28 15.36
N GLU A 190 -24.20 11.99 15.60
CA GLU A 190 -24.38 11.43 16.95
C GLU A 190 -23.11 11.66 17.79
N ILE A 191 -21.94 11.32 17.23
CA ILE A 191 -20.62 11.41 17.88
C ILE A 191 -20.26 12.86 18.22
N LEU A 192 -20.52 13.79 17.31
CA LEU A 192 -20.31 15.23 17.52
C LEU A 192 -21.15 15.80 18.66
N ASN A 193 -22.30 15.19 18.94
CA ASN A 193 -23.23 15.62 19.99
C ASN A 193 -22.99 14.92 21.35
N ILE A 194 -22.05 13.99 21.48
CA ILE A 194 -21.73 13.34 22.76
C ILE A 194 -21.07 14.36 23.71
N PRO A 195 -21.72 14.76 24.81
CA PRO A 195 -21.16 15.77 25.71
C PRO A 195 -19.87 15.27 26.34
N GLY A 196 -18.82 16.09 26.31
CA GLY A 196 -17.53 15.75 26.91
C GLY A 196 -16.62 14.83 26.09
N HIS A 197 -17.09 14.19 25.01
CA HIS A 197 -16.28 13.21 24.27
C HIS A 197 -14.94 13.79 23.72
N ILE A 198 -14.97 15.04 23.24
CA ILE A 198 -13.76 15.77 22.81
C ILE A 198 -12.85 16.09 24.01
N PHE A 199 -13.42 16.42 25.16
CA PHE A 199 -12.65 16.73 26.37
C PHE A 199 -12.01 15.49 27.00
N GLU A 200 -12.72 14.37 27.08
CA GLU A 200 -12.19 13.10 27.62
C GLU A 200 -11.00 12.60 26.78
N ASN A 201 -11.16 12.58 25.46
CA ASN A 201 -10.06 12.17 24.58
C ASN A 201 -8.88 13.16 24.62
N PHE A 202 -9.12 14.46 24.86
CA PHE A 202 -8.06 15.47 25.07
C PHE A 202 -7.24 15.16 26.34
N PHE A 203 -7.89 14.88 27.46
CA PHE A 203 -7.21 14.50 28.70
C PHE A 203 -6.46 13.16 28.58
N GLN A 204 -6.91 12.26 27.69
CA GLN A 204 -6.24 10.99 27.38
C GLN A 204 -5.13 11.11 26.32
N GLY A 205 -4.75 12.31 25.89
CA GLY A 205 -3.66 12.53 24.93
C GLY A 205 -3.93 12.02 23.51
N ARG A 206 -5.18 11.70 23.18
CA ARG A 206 -5.60 11.19 21.87
C ARG A 206 -5.78 12.34 20.86
N PRO A 207 -5.65 12.11 19.54
CA PRO A 207 -5.79 13.17 18.55
C PRO A 207 -7.18 13.81 18.52
N GLN A 208 -7.25 15.14 18.68
CA GLN A 208 -8.49 15.94 18.77
C GLN A 208 -8.87 16.61 17.44
N ASN A 209 -8.87 15.85 16.34
CA ASN A 209 -9.03 16.38 15.00
C ASN A 209 -10.20 15.72 14.24
N LEU A 210 -10.53 16.29 13.08
CA LEU A 210 -11.52 15.72 12.16
C LEU A 210 -11.23 14.25 11.82
N THR A 211 -9.95 13.88 11.73
CA THR A 211 -9.48 12.50 11.53
C THR A 211 -10.02 11.58 12.65
N GLY A 212 -9.87 11.94 13.92
CA GLY A 212 -10.41 11.18 15.06
C GLY A 212 -11.93 11.00 15.04
N ILE A 213 -12.67 12.05 14.68
CA ILE A 213 -14.14 12.00 14.54
C ILE A 213 -14.56 11.07 13.40
N PHE A 214 -13.88 11.16 12.26
CA PHE A 214 -14.05 10.24 11.13
C PHE A 214 -13.76 8.78 11.54
N GLY A 215 -12.64 8.54 12.22
CA GLY A 215 -12.25 7.21 12.70
C GLY A 215 -13.26 6.59 13.67
N HIS A 216 -13.83 7.40 14.57
CA HIS A 216 -14.94 7.01 15.43
C HIS A 216 -16.16 6.60 14.59
N SER A 217 -16.64 7.47 13.68
CA SER A 217 -17.84 7.16 12.88
C SER A 217 -17.68 5.91 12.01
N LEU A 218 -16.55 5.82 11.30
CA LEU A 218 -16.18 4.66 10.51
C LEU A 218 -16.21 3.37 11.36
N SER A 219 -15.52 3.36 12.50
CA SER A 219 -15.33 2.15 13.28
C SER A 219 -16.53 1.78 14.15
N SER A 220 -17.33 2.75 14.60
CA SER A 220 -18.59 2.51 15.31
C SER A 220 -19.71 1.96 14.42
N ASN A 221 -19.51 1.96 13.09
CA ASN A 221 -20.35 1.27 12.12
C ASN A 221 -19.69 -0.02 11.58
N LEU A 222 -18.39 0.00 11.29
CA LEU A 222 -17.64 -1.13 10.71
C LEU A 222 -17.34 -2.24 11.72
N ILE A 223 -17.01 -1.89 12.97
CA ILE A 223 -16.57 -2.81 14.03
C ILE A 223 -17.18 -2.52 15.43
N PRO A 224 -18.50 -2.28 15.56
CA PRO A 224 -19.11 -1.84 16.82
C PRO A 224 -18.86 -2.80 17.99
N ASP A 225 -18.97 -4.12 17.75
CA ASP A 225 -18.81 -5.16 18.78
C ASP A 225 -17.36 -5.33 19.29
N ARG A 226 -16.42 -4.55 18.73
CA ARG A 226 -14.97 -4.59 19.01
C ARG A 226 -14.32 -3.20 18.93
N TYR A 227 -15.12 -2.16 19.15
CA TYR A 227 -14.77 -0.75 19.01
C TYR A 227 -13.60 -0.30 19.90
N ASP A 228 -13.57 -0.77 21.15
CA ASP A 228 -12.52 -0.48 22.15
C ASP A 228 -11.29 -1.41 22.06
N THR A 229 -11.23 -2.29 21.06
CA THR A 229 -10.04 -3.14 20.88
C THR A 229 -8.86 -2.32 20.39
N THR A 230 -7.66 -2.74 20.79
CA THR A 230 -6.38 -2.12 20.37
C THR A 230 -5.69 -2.97 19.30
N TRP A 231 -4.56 -2.50 18.77
CA TRP A 231 -3.80 -3.28 17.78
C TRP A 231 -2.91 -4.32 18.45
N SER A 232 -2.38 -4.06 19.65
CA SER A 232 -1.63 -5.06 20.42
C SER A 232 -2.50 -6.26 20.86
N ASN A 233 -3.81 -6.06 21.07
CA ASN A 233 -4.75 -7.17 21.31
C ASN A 233 -4.74 -8.22 20.19
N GLN A 234 -4.25 -7.88 18.98
CA GLN A 234 -4.21 -8.80 17.84
C GLN A 234 -2.96 -9.68 17.79
N ARG A 235 -2.01 -9.56 18.74
CA ARG A 235 -0.87 -10.51 18.91
C ARG A 235 -1.34 -11.97 18.94
N LYS A 236 -2.44 -12.22 19.67
CA LYS A 236 -3.12 -13.54 19.79
C LYS A 236 -3.58 -14.17 18.48
N LYS A 237 -3.62 -13.40 17.38
CA LYS A 237 -4.00 -13.87 16.04
C LYS A 237 -2.82 -14.43 15.25
N VAL A 238 -1.61 -14.05 15.63
CA VAL A 238 -0.38 -14.29 14.87
C VAL A 238 0.74 -14.96 15.69
N GLU A 239 0.63 -15.03 17.02
CA GLU A 239 1.59 -15.72 17.89
C GLU A 239 1.85 -17.18 17.51
N ASP A 240 0.80 -17.90 17.08
CA ASP A 240 0.87 -19.29 16.61
C ASP A 240 1.30 -19.43 15.13
N GLY A 241 1.49 -18.33 14.39
CA GLY A 241 1.75 -18.35 12.95
C GLY A 241 0.62 -18.94 12.09
N LYS A 242 -0.63 -18.88 12.58
CA LYS A 242 -1.84 -19.38 11.88
C LYS A 242 -2.43 -18.38 10.87
N ALA A 243 -2.05 -17.12 10.96
CA ALA A 243 -2.43 -16.06 10.04
C ALA A 243 -1.15 -15.38 9.50
N PRO A 244 -1.22 -14.73 8.32
CA PRO A 244 -0.19 -13.80 7.89
C PRO A 244 0.09 -12.74 8.96
N PHE A 245 1.29 -12.17 8.97
CA PHE A 245 1.65 -11.09 9.88
C PHE A 245 1.15 -9.74 9.31
N PRO A 246 0.21 -9.03 9.97
CA PRO A 246 -0.36 -7.80 9.46
C PRO A 246 0.54 -6.59 9.77
N ILE A 247 0.69 -5.73 8.78
CA ILE A 247 1.45 -4.47 8.88
C ILE A 247 0.58 -3.36 8.29
N LEU A 248 0.28 -2.34 9.08
CA LEU A 248 -0.43 -1.15 8.65
C LEU A 248 0.59 -0.01 8.43
N SER A 249 0.24 0.98 7.63
CA SER A 249 1.09 2.17 7.41
C SER A 249 0.36 3.46 7.72
N CYS A 250 1.11 4.41 8.28
CA CYS A 250 0.87 5.85 8.13
C CYS A 250 2.19 6.52 7.69
N ILE A 251 2.17 7.82 7.38
CA ILE A 251 3.39 8.62 7.16
C ILE A 251 3.45 9.80 8.12
N HIS A 252 4.64 10.15 8.58
CA HIS A 252 4.90 11.44 9.22
C HIS A 252 5.20 12.51 8.16
N VAL A 253 4.48 13.63 8.18
CA VAL A 253 4.76 14.80 7.33
C VAL A 253 5.46 15.89 8.14
N LYS A 254 6.59 16.38 7.62
CA LYS A 254 7.40 17.43 8.25
C LYS A 254 6.92 18.83 7.86
N SER A 255 6.29 19.52 8.82
CA SER A 255 5.72 20.86 8.66
C SER A 255 6.71 21.98 8.24
N ASP A 256 8.02 21.76 8.41
CA ASP A 256 9.04 22.80 8.30
C ASP A 256 9.85 22.71 7.00
N ILE A 257 9.37 21.95 6.02
CA ILE A 257 10.00 21.83 4.70
C ILE A 257 9.16 22.63 3.69
N PRO A 258 9.58 23.84 3.29
CA PRO A 258 9.02 24.48 2.12
C PRO A 258 9.24 23.57 0.91
N ALA A 259 8.22 23.41 0.07
CA ALA A 259 8.38 22.77 -1.24
C ALA A 259 9.32 23.62 -2.10
N LYS A 260 10.63 23.39 -1.99
CA LYS A 260 11.64 24.08 -2.78
C LYS A 260 11.41 23.71 -4.25
N LYS A 261 11.11 24.71 -5.08
CA LYS A 261 11.24 24.60 -6.54
C LYS A 261 12.67 24.18 -6.86
N PHE A 262 12.88 22.93 -7.27
CA PHE A 262 14.08 22.53 -7.98
C PHE A 262 14.11 23.34 -9.27
N HIS A 263 15.08 24.24 -9.41
CA HIS A 263 14.92 25.41 -10.30
C HIS A 263 15.09 25.14 -11.81
N ASP A 264 15.47 23.92 -12.19
CA ASP A 264 15.80 23.58 -13.59
C ASP A 264 14.86 22.52 -14.23
N GLN A 265 13.89 21.98 -13.48
CA GLN A 265 12.85 21.07 -13.98
C GLN A 265 11.56 21.30 -13.19
N GLU A 266 10.40 21.29 -13.85
CA GLU A 266 9.08 21.55 -13.24
C GLU A 266 8.56 20.38 -12.37
N LEU A 267 9.42 19.82 -11.52
CA LEU A 267 9.03 18.83 -10.52
C LEU A 267 8.87 19.49 -9.15
N ILE A 268 7.63 19.52 -8.67
CA ILE A 268 7.35 19.52 -7.24
C ILE A 268 7.97 18.22 -6.70
N ALA A 269 8.88 18.32 -5.74
CA ALA A 269 9.43 17.13 -5.08
C ALA A 269 8.27 16.31 -4.50
N PRO A 270 8.07 15.04 -4.92
CA PRO A 270 6.94 14.25 -4.47
C PRO A 270 6.83 14.23 -2.95
N LEU A 271 5.61 14.35 -2.42
CA LEU A 271 5.37 14.44 -0.98
C LEU A 271 5.98 13.26 -0.20
N PHE A 272 6.13 12.09 -0.86
CA PHE A 272 6.83 10.94 -0.29
C PHE A 272 8.29 11.22 0.11
N LEU A 273 9.04 12.03 -0.65
CA LEU A 273 10.44 12.40 -0.34
C LEU A 273 10.54 13.25 0.94
N LEU A 274 9.45 13.94 1.31
CA LEU A 274 9.35 14.80 2.48
C LEU A 274 8.68 14.11 3.67
N SER A 275 8.28 12.84 3.49
CA SER A 275 7.53 12.05 4.45
C SER A 275 8.39 10.94 5.06
N GLU A 276 7.95 10.40 6.20
CA GLU A 276 8.64 9.30 6.88
C GLU A 276 7.65 8.18 7.19
N TRP A 277 7.83 7.04 6.52
CA TRP A 277 6.96 5.88 6.66
C TRP A 277 7.03 5.30 8.06
N ILE A 278 5.86 5.03 8.63
CA ILE A 278 5.69 4.41 9.95
C ILE A 278 4.99 3.07 9.75
N GLU A 279 5.64 2.00 10.19
CA GLU A 279 5.10 0.64 10.14
C GLU A 279 4.39 0.35 11.46
N ILE A 280 3.13 -0.08 11.43
CA ILE A 280 2.31 -0.36 12.61
C ILE A 280 1.90 -1.84 12.61
N SER A 281 2.54 -2.65 13.46
CA SER A 281 2.22 -4.07 13.64
C SER A 281 1.63 -4.32 15.04
N PRO A 282 1.05 -5.51 15.32
CA PRO A 282 0.57 -5.83 16.66
C PRO A 282 1.67 -5.81 17.73
N TYR A 283 2.95 -5.98 17.35
CA TYR A 283 4.08 -6.05 18.28
C TYR A 283 4.85 -4.74 18.41
N GLU A 284 5.21 -4.13 17.28
CA GLU A 284 5.98 -2.89 17.23
C GLU A 284 5.35 -1.85 16.30
N VAL A 285 5.49 -0.59 16.68
CA VAL A 285 5.47 0.56 15.76
C VAL A 285 6.92 0.92 15.45
N ALA A 286 7.27 1.03 14.17
CA ALA A 286 8.62 1.29 13.71
C ALA A 286 8.69 2.51 12.79
N ILE A 287 9.76 3.28 12.89
CA ILE A 287 10.11 4.37 11.97
C ILE A 287 11.43 3.97 11.29
N PRO A 288 11.41 3.19 10.19
CA PRO A 288 12.57 2.44 9.71
C PRO A 288 13.78 3.31 9.35
N LYS A 289 13.52 4.52 8.85
CA LYS A 289 14.53 5.53 8.49
C LYS A 289 15.50 5.84 9.64
N TYR A 290 15.01 5.83 10.87
CA TYR A 290 15.80 6.10 12.08
C TYR A 290 16.20 4.81 12.84
N GLY A 291 15.75 3.64 12.40
CA GLY A 291 15.91 2.38 13.12
C GLY A 291 15.10 2.28 14.42
N VAL A 292 14.35 3.32 14.79
CA VAL A 292 13.57 3.40 16.03
C VAL A 292 12.34 2.50 15.95
N ARG A 293 12.09 1.77 17.03
CA ARG A 293 10.91 0.93 17.22
C ARG A 293 10.47 0.98 18.68
N LEU A 294 9.17 0.90 18.91
CA LEU A 294 8.55 0.85 20.22
C LEU A 294 7.49 -0.26 20.25
N ASP A 295 7.22 -0.84 21.42
CA ASP A 295 6.05 -1.71 21.60
C ASP A 295 4.79 -0.90 21.27
N THR A 296 3.91 -1.46 20.44
CA THR A 296 2.67 -0.83 19.94
C THR A 296 1.85 -0.17 21.04
N LYS A 297 1.82 -0.73 22.25
CA LYS A 297 1.06 -0.19 23.38
C LYS A 297 1.54 1.20 23.86
N TYR A 298 2.77 1.58 23.56
CA TYR A 298 3.32 2.90 23.90
C TYR A 298 3.16 3.92 22.76
N PHE A 299 2.53 3.55 21.63
CA PHE A 299 2.27 4.49 20.54
C PHE A 299 1.29 5.57 21.01
N GLY A 300 1.69 6.84 20.87
CA GLY A 300 0.98 7.98 21.46
C GLY A 300 1.45 8.40 22.86
N SER A 301 2.25 7.61 23.57
CA SER A 301 2.84 8.00 24.87
C SER A 301 3.87 9.13 24.72
N LYS A 302 4.22 9.84 25.81
CA LYS A 302 5.27 10.87 25.78
C LYS A 302 6.65 10.26 25.98
N PHE A 303 7.62 10.69 25.18
CA PHE A 303 9.00 10.23 25.23
C PHE A 303 9.96 11.40 25.37
N ASN A 304 11.16 11.13 25.91
CA ASN A 304 12.30 12.04 25.92
C ASN A 304 13.59 11.22 25.98
N ARG A 305 14.54 11.46 25.07
CA ARG A 305 15.84 10.75 25.00
C ARG A 305 15.68 9.22 25.01
N GLY A 306 14.64 8.70 24.34
CA GLY A 306 14.35 7.26 24.24
C GLY A 306 13.75 6.62 25.49
N LYS A 307 13.41 7.40 26.53
CA LYS A 307 12.64 6.94 27.69
C LYS A 307 11.19 7.42 27.59
N VAL A 308 10.25 6.62 28.07
CA VAL A 308 8.87 7.06 28.27
C VAL A 308 8.84 7.98 29.48
N GLU A 309 8.31 9.20 29.33
CA GLU A 309 8.10 10.15 30.42
C GLU A 309 6.71 9.98 31.04
N GLU A 310 5.70 9.74 30.21
CA GLU A 310 4.31 9.56 30.61
C GLU A 310 3.67 8.50 29.72
N ILE A 311 3.17 7.43 30.34
CA ILE A 311 2.46 6.34 29.68
C ILE A 311 1.00 6.75 29.54
N PHE A 312 0.50 6.72 28.31
CA PHE A 312 -0.92 6.85 27.99
C PHE A 312 -1.48 5.47 27.62
N ASP A 313 -2.80 5.30 27.70
CA ASP A 313 -3.46 4.11 27.19
C ASP A 313 -3.18 3.91 25.69
N GLU A 314 -3.08 2.66 25.25
CA GLU A 314 -2.85 2.35 23.83
C GLU A 314 -3.98 2.93 22.96
N ILE A 315 -3.58 3.59 21.87
CA ILE A 315 -4.49 4.17 20.89
C ILE A 315 -5.45 3.08 20.37
N PRO A 316 -6.78 3.22 20.57
CA PRO A 316 -7.75 2.25 20.07
C PRO A 316 -7.75 2.11 18.55
N LEU A 317 -8.21 0.96 18.07
CA LEU A 317 -8.19 0.60 16.64
C LEU A 317 -8.94 1.60 15.75
N HIS A 318 -9.94 2.30 16.30
CA HIS A 318 -10.70 3.32 15.58
C HIS A 318 -9.90 4.58 15.22
N TYR A 319 -8.88 4.94 16.01
CA TYR A 319 -7.93 6.01 15.67
C TYR A 319 -6.87 5.55 14.66
N ILE A 320 -6.57 4.25 14.59
CA ILE A 320 -5.69 3.69 13.56
C ILE A 320 -6.42 3.63 12.21
N ASN A 321 -7.71 3.28 12.22
CA ASN A 321 -8.58 3.36 11.04
C ASN A 321 -8.81 4.80 10.53
N ALA A 322 -8.60 5.79 11.39
CA ALA A 322 -8.78 7.19 11.06
C ALA A 322 -7.81 7.69 9.98
N ASP A 323 -6.64 7.06 9.84
CA ASP A 323 -5.56 7.37 8.90
C ASP A 323 -5.89 7.00 7.42
N GLY A 324 -7.18 7.13 7.05
CA GLY A 324 -7.65 6.93 5.68
C GLY A 324 -7.51 8.18 4.83
N LYS A 325 -7.47 7.98 3.51
CA LYS A 325 -7.17 9.03 2.51
C LYS A 325 -8.27 10.06 2.49
N ASP A 326 -9.47 9.62 2.85
CA ASP A 326 -10.71 10.39 2.91
C ASP A 326 -10.92 10.99 4.31
N GLY A 327 -10.48 10.32 5.38
CA GLY A 327 -10.49 10.86 6.76
C GLY A 327 -9.48 11.98 6.98
N THR A 328 -8.33 11.90 6.31
CA THR A 328 -7.35 12.98 6.23
C THR A 328 -7.59 13.88 5.01
N GLY A 329 -8.26 13.38 3.97
CA GLY A 329 -8.67 14.10 2.77
C GLY A 329 -9.75 15.13 3.02
N LEU A 330 -10.83 14.79 3.73
CA LEU A 330 -11.84 15.76 4.21
C LEU A 330 -11.21 16.85 5.08
N ALA A 331 -10.15 16.50 5.81
CA ALA A 331 -9.36 17.44 6.60
C ALA A 331 -8.39 18.29 5.74
N MET A 332 -7.92 17.76 4.61
CA MET A 332 -6.97 18.38 3.66
C MET A 332 -7.62 19.11 2.48
N GLU A 333 -8.87 18.84 2.15
CA GLU A 333 -9.61 19.61 1.15
C GLU A 333 -9.80 21.05 1.65
N ASN A 334 -9.98 21.19 2.97
CA ASN A 334 -9.93 22.46 3.67
C ASN A 334 -8.49 23.00 3.91
N PHE A 335 -7.42 22.26 3.59
CA PHE A 335 -6.04 22.80 3.54
C PHE A 335 -5.79 23.68 2.30
N LYS A 336 -6.73 23.76 1.34
CA LYS A 336 -6.71 24.77 0.25
C LYS A 336 -6.37 26.17 0.81
N GLN A 337 -6.93 26.56 1.96
CA GLN A 337 -6.64 27.84 2.62
C GLN A 337 -5.23 27.98 3.22
N VAL A 338 -4.57 26.88 3.61
CA VAL A 338 -3.18 26.91 4.11
C VAL A 338 -2.19 26.91 2.94
N HIS A 339 -2.55 26.28 1.81
CA HIS A 339 -1.74 26.30 0.60
C HIS A 339 -1.63 27.70 -0.02
N ILE A 340 -2.70 28.49 0.05
CA ILE A 340 -2.77 29.89 -0.42
C ILE A 340 -1.87 30.85 0.39
N ASP A 341 -1.68 30.61 1.69
CA ASP A 341 -0.84 31.48 2.56
C ASP A 341 0.66 31.10 2.55
N VAL A 342 1.01 29.84 2.27
CA VAL A 342 2.41 29.36 2.24
C VAL A 342 3.04 29.49 0.85
N VAL A 343 2.22 29.44 -0.21
CA VAL A 343 2.63 29.73 -1.58
C VAL A 343 1.94 31.02 -2.00
N GLY A 344 2.68 32.13 -1.92
CA GLY A 344 2.16 33.44 -2.32
C GLY A 344 1.65 33.44 -3.76
N ASP A 345 0.36 33.76 -3.88
CA ASP A 345 -0.34 34.21 -5.09
C ASP A 345 -0.18 33.33 -6.35
N VAL A 346 -0.77 32.12 -6.31
CA VAL A 346 -1.09 31.31 -7.52
C VAL A 346 -2.57 30.91 -7.50
N SER A 347 -3.47 31.87 -7.23
CA SER A 347 -4.90 31.65 -7.37
C SER A 347 -5.33 31.74 -8.84
N ARG A 348 -5.18 30.65 -9.62
CA ARG A 348 -6.01 30.38 -10.81
C ARG A 348 -5.96 28.98 -11.48
N GLU A 349 -5.07 28.06 -11.09
CA GLU A 349 -4.85 26.82 -11.90
C GLU A 349 -5.07 25.48 -11.16
N SER A 350 -5.55 25.48 -9.91
CA SER A 350 -5.76 24.26 -9.11
C SER A 350 -6.99 23.40 -9.48
N HIS A 351 -7.47 23.50 -10.72
CA HIS A 351 -8.45 22.58 -11.34
C HIS A 351 -7.82 21.61 -12.36
N TYR A 352 -6.48 21.62 -12.51
CA TYR A 352 -5.77 20.91 -13.58
C TYR A 352 -4.72 19.90 -13.09
N MET A 353 -5.07 19.01 -12.15
CA MET A 353 -4.21 17.88 -11.72
C MET A 353 -4.91 16.50 -11.88
N TYR A 354 -5.86 16.39 -12.81
CA TYR A 354 -6.39 15.09 -13.27
C TYR A 354 -6.81 15.06 -14.75
N ASN A 355 -6.45 16.07 -15.55
CA ASN A 355 -6.74 16.11 -16.99
C ASN A 355 -5.52 16.56 -17.81
N ASN A 356 -5.36 15.89 -18.95
CA ASN A 356 -4.20 15.83 -19.84
C ASN A 356 -3.40 17.12 -20.13
N THR A 357 -2.12 16.88 -20.39
CA THR A 357 -1.22 17.77 -21.15
C THR A 357 -1.79 18.12 -22.53
N GLU A 358 -2.07 19.41 -22.73
CA GLU A 358 -1.99 20.22 -23.95
C GLU A 358 -3.06 21.32 -23.87
N TYR A 359 -2.67 22.57 -23.62
CA TYR A 359 -3.21 23.82 -24.21
C TYR A 359 -2.72 25.05 -23.41
N ALA A 360 -1.59 25.64 -23.83
CA ALA A 360 -1.20 26.99 -23.39
C ALA A 360 -0.28 27.67 -24.41
N ARG A 361 -0.86 28.32 -25.42
CA ARG A 361 -0.17 29.34 -26.22
C ARG A 361 -1.03 30.59 -26.38
N THR A 362 -0.35 31.72 -26.24
CA THR A 362 -0.74 33.10 -26.59
C THR A 362 -1.58 33.94 -25.60
N ARG A 363 -1.03 35.14 -25.34
CA ARG A 363 -1.63 36.37 -24.78
C ARG A 363 -1.94 36.35 -23.27
N GLY A 364 -1.70 37.43 -22.51
CA GLY A 364 -1.05 38.69 -22.88
C GLY A 364 -1.46 39.86 -21.97
N SER A 365 -0.49 40.40 -21.22
CA SER A 365 -0.50 41.70 -20.50
C SER A 365 -1.51 41.91 -19.35
N PRO A 366 -1.09 42.51 -18.21
CA PRO A 366 -1.95 42.74 -17.06
C PRO A 366 -2.65 44.11 -17.08
N THR A 367 -3.85 44.18 -16.51
CA THR A 367 -4.53 45.44 -16.14
C THR A 367 -4.77 45.49 -14.63
N ARG A 368 -4.37 46.61 -14.00
CA ARG A 368 -4.62 46.90 -12.58
C ARG A 368 -5.95 47.63 -12.38
N LEU A 369 -6.69 47.22 -11.36
CA LEU A 369 -7.66 47.99 -10.59
C LEU A 369 -7.52 47.51 -9.12
N GLY A 370 -7.59 48.32 -8.07
CA GLY A 370 -7.68 49.78 -8.00
C GLY A 370 -8.18 50.22 -6.62
N CYS A 371 -7.30 50.71 -5.76
CA CYS A 371 -7.66 51.37 -4.49
C CYS A 371 -6.44 52.20 -4.01
N GLY A 372 -6.55 53.42 -3.49
CA GLY A 372 -7.76 54.22 -3.28
C GLY A 372 -7.62 55.20 -2.11
N THR A 373 -6.58 56.05 -2.09
CA THR A 373 -6.40 57.07 -1.04
C THR A 373 -5.91 58.39 -1.62
N ASN A 374 -6.63 59.47 -1.31
CA ASN A 374 -6.38 60.82 -1.79
C ASN A 374 -5.12 61.46 -1.17
N THR A 375 -4.31 62.15 -1.98
CA THR A 375 -3.78 63.50 -1.67
C THR A 375 -3.16 64.13 -2.92
N PRO A 376 -3.42 65.39 -3.26
CA PRO A 376 -2.88 66.02 -4.47
C PRO A 376 -1.61 66.85 -4.17
N ARG A 377 -0.64 66.87 -5.10
CA ARG A 377 -0.05 68.14 -5.61
C ARG A 377 0.99 67.97 -6.74
N VAL A 378 0.84 68.89 -7.71
CA VAL A 378 1.87 69.53 -8.57
C VAL A 378 2.56 68.68 -9.65
N LYS A 379 2.42 69.20 -10.88
CA LYS A 379 3.12 68.79 -12.11
C LYS A 379 4.57 69.27 -12.06
N HIS A 380 5.47 68.61 -12.82
CA HIS A 380 6.22 69.32 -13.86
C HIS A 380 6.58 68.36 -15.01
N ARG A 381 6.47 68.86 -16.24
CA ARG A 381 7.07 68.25 -17.45
C ARG A 381 8.57 68.56 -17.44
N GLU A 382 9.36 67.73 -18.11
CA GLU A 382 10.14 68.22 -19.25
C GLU A 382 10.49 67.08 -20.22
N ASP A 383 10.44 67.42 -21.51
CA ASP A 383 10.70 66.52 -22.64
C ASP A 383 12.18 66.60 -23.04
N THR A 384 12.82 65.51 -23.48
CA THR A 384 13.80 65.60 -24.58
C THR A 384 13.96 64.30 -25.36
N GLN A 385 14.23 64.47 -26.66
CA GLN A 385 14.43 63.44 -27.67
C GLN A 385 15.93 63.10 -27.83
N GLN A 386 16.29 61.93 -28.39
CA GLN A 386 17.04 61.77 -29.65
C GLN A 386 17.74 60.40 -29.83
N GLU A 387 17.26 59.67 -30.84
CA GLU A 387 17.98 59.14 -32.02
C GLU A 387 19.42 58.54 -31.99
N THR A 388 19.50 57.31 -32.54
CA THR A 388 20.57 56.77 -33.44
C THR A 388 22.01 56.59 -32.91
N GLN A 389 22.86 55.65 -33.37
CA GLN A 389 23.03 55.02 -34.69
C GLN A 389 23.90 53.71 -34.63
N LYS A 390 24.32 53.16 -35.79
CA LYS A 390 25.01 51.86 -35.97
C LYS A 390 26.55 51.96 -35.98
N GLY A 391 27.24 50.82 -35.79
CA GLY A 391 28.66 50.62 -36.14
C GLY A 391 29.03 49.14 -36.35
N GLN A 392 29.94 48.83 -37.29
CA GLN A 392 30.40 47.48 -37.67
C GLN A 392 31.88 47.24 -37.29
N GLY A 393 32.32 45.97 -37.22
CA GLY A 393 33.74 45.57 -37.03
C GLY A 393 33.94 44.06 -37.23
N ALA A 394 35.12 43.60 -37.69
CA ALA A 394 35.27 42.32 -38.41
C ALA A 394 36.22 41.24 -37.80
N ALA A 395 35.90 39.97 -38.12
CA ALA A 395 36.73 38.79 -38.41
C ALA A 395 38.00 38.41 -37.60
N ASN A 396 38.07 37.15 -37.14
CA ASN A 396 38.96 36.11 -37.72
C ASN A 396 38.68 34.67 -37.19
N THR A 397 39.19 33.65 -37.90
CA THR A 397 38.95 32.20 -37.72
C THR A 397 40.17 31.50 -37.05
N THR A 398 40.27 30.19 -36.70
CA THR A 398 39.53 28.90 -36.83
C THR A 398 40.20 27.89 -35.84
N PRO A 399 39.83 26.59 -35.66
CA PRO A 399 38.62 25.82 -36.01
C PRO A 399 38.00 25.05 -34.81
N ASN A 400 36.87 24.35 -34.99
CA ASN A 400 36.45 23.29 -34.05
C ASN A 400 35.67 22.15 -34.74
N ILE A 401 35.80 20.93 -34.22
CA ILE A 401 35.39 19.68 -34.89
C ILE A 401 33.92 19.31 -34.58
N ARG A 402 33.26 18.67 -35.54
CA ARG A 402 31.82 18.36 -35.55
C ARG A 402 31.44 17.22 -34.59
N HIS A 403 30.31 17.39 -33.90
CA HIS A 403 29.37 16.29 -33.64
C HIS A 403 27.98 16.68 -34.16
N THR A 404 27.33 15.75 -34.87
CA THR A 404 26.10 15.97 -35.64
C THR A 404 24.84 15.64 -34.85
N ASN A 405 23.99 16.64 -34.61
CA ASN A 405 22.62 16.42 -34.14
C ASN A 405 21.71 16.02 -35.31
N ILE A 406 21.08 14.85 -35.22
CA ILE A 406 20.02 14.42 -36.15
C ILE A 406 18.66 14.79 -35.55
N ARG A 407 17.85 15.53 -36.31
CA ARG A 407 16.45 15.83 -35.97
C ARG A 407 15.54 14.73 -36.52
N TYR A 408 14.50 14.36 -35.76
CA TYR A 408 13.34 13.63 -36.30
C TYR A 408 12.15 14.59 -36.46
N PRO A 409 11.36 14.49 -37.54
CA PRO A 409 10.26 15.41 -37.82
C PRO A 409 8.95 14.92 -37.19
N TRP A 410 8.16 15.87 -36.65
CA TRP A 410 6.74 15.68 -36.37
C TRP A 410 5.92 16.21 -37.56
N THR A 411 4.92 15.45 -38.00
CA THR A 411 3.94 15.89 -39.01
C THR A 411 2.52 15.74 -38.48
N ASN A 412 1.78 16.86 -38.45
CA ASN A 412 0.39 16.90 -38.00
C ASN A 412 -0.55 16.15 -38.96
N GLY A 413 -1.59 15.52 -38.42
CA GLY A 413 -2.69 14.93 -39.18
C GLY A 413 -3.94 14.70 -38.33
N ALA A 414 -4.98 15.49 -38.62
CA ALA A 414 -6.40 15.47 -38.23
C ALA A 414 -7.01 14.14 -37.66
N TYR A 415 -8.08 14.16 -36.83
CA TYR A 415 -9.33 14.91 -37.02
C TYR A 415 -10.09 15.27 -35.73
N LEU A 416 -10.77 16.42 -35.78
CA LEU A 416 -11.83 16.87 -34.85
C LEU A 416 -13.21 16.46 -35.37
N GLY A 417 -14.09 15.97 -34.50
CA GLY A 417 -15.54 15.97 -34.70
C GLY A 417 -16.17 17.20 -34.03
N ARG A 418 -16.87 18.05 -34.77
CA ARG A 418 -17.52 19.27 -34.23
C ARG A 418 -18.88 18.95 -33.59
N PRO A 419 -19.27 19.61 -32.49
CA PRO A 419 -20.67 19.75 -32.10
C PRO A 419 -21.40 20.72 -33.06
N SER A 420 -22.69 20.47 -33.31
CA SER A 420 -23.55 21.43 -34.02
C SER A 420 -24.10 22.46 -33.03
N ALA A 421 -24.02 23.75 -33.37
CA ALA A 421 -24.60 24.83 -32.57
C ALA A 421 -26.01 25.16 -33.06
N ALA A 422 -26.99 25.14 -32.17
CA ALA A 422 -28.30 25.73 -32.39
C ALA A 422 -28.92 26.16 -31.06
N LEU A 423 -29.41 27.41 -31.02
CA LEU A 423 -30.28 28.02 -30.01
C LEU A 423 -29.69 28.15 -28.59
N ALA A 424 -29.24 29.37 -28.30
CA ALA A 424 -29.21 29.89 -26.94
C ALA A 424 -30.58 30.53 -26.64
N GLU A 425 -31.22 30.12 -25.55
CA GLU A 425 -32.23 30.89 -24.83
C GLU A 425 -31.86 30.87 -23.35
N ASP A 426 -32.14 31.97 -22.64
CA ASP A 426 -31.71 32.20 -21.26
C ASP A 426 -32.42 31.27 -20.27
N GLU A 427 -31.70 30.33 -19.66
CA GLU A 427 -32.10 29.72 -18.37
C GLU A 427 -30.95 29.79 -17.37
N THR A 428 -31.31 30.01 -16.10
CA THR A 428 -30.38 30.36 -15.02
C THR A 428 -29.38 29.25 -14.71
N TYR A 429 -28.12 29.65 -14.45
CA TYR A 429 -27.15 28.78 -13.80
C TYR A 429 -27.57 28.56 -12.34
N ASP A 430 -28.27 27.46 -12.07
CA ASP A 430 -28.43 26.95 -10.71
C ASP A 430 -27.10 26.35 -10.22
N GLU A 431 -26.61 26.87 -9.09
CA GLU A 431 -25.47 26.31 -8.36
C GLU A 431 -25.88 24.98 -7.71
N LEU A 432 -25.48 23.83 -8.29
CA LEU A 432 -25.70 22.51 -7.70
C LEU A 432 -24.57 21.51 -8.05
N ASP A 433 -24.03 20.70 -7.12
CA ASP A 433 -23.85 20.95 -5.68
C ASP A 433 -22.67 20.12 -5.11
N GLY A 434 -22.07 20.58 -4.00
CA GLY A 434 -20.94 19.96 -3.31
C GLY A 434 -21.33 18.79 -2.40
N GLY A 435 -21.61 17.61 -2.99
CA GLY A 435 -22.20 16.44 -2.32
C GLY A 435 -21.45 15.78 -1.14
N SER A 436 -20.35 16.35 -0.63
CA SER A 436 -19.76 15.95 0.67
C SER A 436 -19.25 17.11 1.53
N GLU A 437 -18.94 18.27 0.93
CA GLU A 437 -18.62 19.51 1.67
C GLU A 437 -19.87 20.07 2.37
N ASN A 438 -21.07 19.94 1.78
CA ASN A 438 -22.31 20.44 2.38
C ASN A 438 -22.79 19.58 3.55
N LEU A 439 -22.78 18.25 3.42
CA LEU A 439 -23.37 17.36 4.45
C LEU A 439 -22.73 17.51 5.84
N ILE A 440 -21.41 17.76 5.92
CA ILE A 440 -20.73 18.00 7.20
C ILE A 440 -20.83 19.48 7.61
N SER A 441 -20.83 20.44 6.68
CA SER A 441 -20.84 21.86 7.03
C SER A 441 -22.23 22.43 7.35
N GLU A 442 -23.32 21.81 6.88
CA GLU A 442 -24.70 22.15 7.19
C GLU A 442 -25.24 21.45 8.46
N LEU A 443 -24.77 20.23 8.76
CA LEU A 443 -25.21 19.45 9.92
C LEU A 443 -24.42 19.76 11.22
N LEU A 444 -23.41 20.62 11.15
CA LEU A 444 -22.61 21.05 12.30
C LEU A 444 -23.18 22.32 12.96
N PRO A 445 -23.51 22.31 14.27
CA PRO A 445 -23.83 23.53 15.01
C PRO A 445 -22.70 24.57 14.90
N ASP A 446 -23.04 25.86 14.75
CA ASP A 446 -22.08 26.95 14.48
C ASP A 446 -20.91 27.01 15.47
N CYS A 447 -21.15 26.68 16.74
CA CYS A 447 -20.12 26.62 17.77
C CYS A 447 -19.08 25.51 17.52
N ILE A 448 -19.50 24.36 17.01
CA ILE A 448 -18.62 23.24 16.63
C ILE A 448 -17.95 23.53 15.28
N ARG A 449 -18.69 24.13 14.34
CA ARG A 449 -18.17 24.60 13.04
C ARG A 449 -17.02 25.59 13.22
N SER A 450 -17.18 26.59 14.09
CA SER A 450 -16.12 27.53 14.48
C SER A 450 -14.94 26.79 15.14
N PHE A 451 -15.20 25.92 16.12
CA PHE A 451 -14.14 25.18 16.82
C PHE A 451 -13.27 24.29 15.90
N LEU A 452 -13.90 23.59 14.93
CA LEU A 452 -13.22 22.66 14.02
C LEU A 452 -12.58 23.34 12.79
N LEU A 453 -13.09 24.48 12.34
CA LEU A 453 -12.61 25.15 11.12
C LEU A 453 -11.63 26.30 11.39
N ASP A 454 -11.74 27.01 12.51
CA ASP A 454 -11.01 28.27 12.76
C ASP A 454 -9.55 28.08 13.23
N LYS A 455 -9.15 26.85 13.61
CA LYS A 455 -7.77 26.56 14.04
C LYS A 455 -7.06 25.58 13.12
N ARG A 456 -6.12 26.12 12.32
CA ARG A 456 -5.26 25.44 11.32
C ARG A 456 -4.55 24.15 11.82
N GLY A 457 -4.44 23.92 13.13
CA GLY A 457 -3.85 22.73 13.73
C GLY A 457 -4.77 21.51 13.90
N TYR A 458 -6.10 21.66 13.84
CA TYR A 458 -7.07 20.64 14.28
C TYR A 458 -7.53 19.66 13.19
N ARG A 459 -6.73 19.51 12.13
CA ARG A 459 -7.12 18.71 10.94
C ARG A 459 -6.24 17.49 10.65
N ALA A 460 -5.00 17.45 11.12
CA ALA A 460 -4.08 16.33 10.88
C ALA A 460 -3.71 15.60 12.17
N ALA A 461 -3.32 14.33 12.02
CA ALA A 461 -2.80 13.37 13.01
C ALA A 461 -1.72 13.85 14.00
N TRP A 462 -1.99 14.71 14.98
CA TRP A 462 -0.96 15.05 15.98
C TRP A 462 -0.86 13.99 17.08
N ILE A 463 0.32 13.35 17.19
CA ILE A 463 0.67 12.40 18.25
C ILE A 463 1.98 12.82 18.93
N ASN A 464 2.21 12.37 20.16
CA ASN A 464 3.48 12.58 20.86
C ASN A 464 4.64 11.93 20.10
N ASN A 465 5.75 12.65 19.96
CA ASN A 465 6.89 12.24 19.15
C ASN A 465 7.82 11.27 19.91
N PRO A 466 7.96 9.99 19.51
CA PRO A 466 8.86 9.04 20.15
C PRO A 466 10.34 9.39 19.93
N LEU A 467 10.64 10.31 19.00
CA LEU A 467 12.01 10.74 18.69
C LEU A 467 12.50 11.92 19.55
N LYS A 468 11.64 12.50 20.40
CA LYS A 468 11.91 13.74 21.16
C LYS A 468 13.27 13.70 21.87
N ASN A 469 14.16 14.62 21.49
CA ASN A 469 15.51 14.78 22.03
C ASN A 469 16.41 13.53 21.91
N LEU A 470 16.14 12.59 20.98
CA LEU A 470 17.08 11.51 20.69
C LEU A 470 18.39 12.06 20.12
N SER A 471 19.51 11.65 20.72
CA SER A 471 20.84 11.90 20.18
C SER A 471 21.19 10.84 19.15
N PHE A 472 21.00 11.16 17.86
CA PHE A 472 21.55 10.34 16.79
C PHE A 472 23.06 10.56 16.68
N GLU A 473 23.85 9.48 16.70
CA GLU A 473 25.26 9.58 16.35
C GLU A 473 25.40 10.10 14.91
N LYS A 474 26.39 10.97 14.66
CA LYS A 474 26.85 11.22 13.28
C LYS A 474 27.38 9.89 12.76
N GLN A 475 26.62 9.23 11.90
CA GLN A 475 26.92 7.88 11.41
C GLN A 475 28.41 7.68 11.09
N SER A 476 29.03 6.68 11.71
CA SER A 476 30.19 6.03 11.11
C SER A 476 29.76 5.47 9.74
N ARG A 477 30.68 5.40 8.79
CA ARG A 477 30.37 5.14 7.37
C ARG A 477 29.87 3.71 7.08
N ASP A 478 29.74 2.89 8.12
CA ASP A 478 29.63 1.43 8.02
C ASP A 478 28.21 0.89 8.28
N ILE A 479 27.27 1.75 8.72
CA ILE A 479 25.82 1.47 8.61
C ILE A 479 25.28 2.27 7.42
N LYS A 480 25.22 1.65 6.24
CA LYS A 480 24.76 2.27 4.99
C LYS A 480 23.24 2.42 4.88
N THR A 481 22.59 3.11 5.82
CA THR A 481 21.29 3.76 5.55
C THR A 481 21.50 5.14 4.91
N CYS A 482 20.46 5.74 4.33
CA CYS A 482 20.66 6.75 3.30
C CYS A 482 21.11 8.13 3.81
N SER A 483 22.15 8.66 3.16
CA SER A 483 22.66 10.02 3.33
C SER A 483 23.33 10.48 2.02
N THR A 484 22.52 10.96 1.08
CA THR A 484 22.96 11.72 -0.10
C THR A 484 22.44 13.14 -0.06
N ASP A 485 22.53 13.79 1.11
CA ASP A 485 22.08 15.18 1.25
C ASP A 485 23.00 16.04 2.12
N LYS A 486 24.08 16.53 1.49
CA LYS A 486 25.10 17.37 2.15
C LYS A 486 24.56 18.74 2.58
N ASN A 487 23.42 19.19 2.06
CA ASN A 487 22.86 20.51 2.33
C ASN A 487 21.59 20.49 3.23
N VAL A 488 20.97 19.33 3.49
CA VAL A 488 19.76 19.23 4.35
C VAL A 488 20.07 18.70 5.76
N GLY A 489 21.30 18.22 6.02
CA GLY A 489 21.78 17.80 7.36
C GLY A 489 21.62 18.83 8.50
N GLY A 490 21.46 20.12 8.18
CA GLY A 490 21.14 21.17 9.16
C GLY A 490 19.64 21.31 9.49
N MET A 491 18.75 20.92 8.57
CA MET A 491 17.29 21.00 8.75
C MET A 491 16.73 19.76 9.46
N PHE A 492 17.28 18.56 9.21
CA PHE A 492 16.79 17.32 9.83
C PHE A 492 16.77 17.37 11.37
N LYS A 493 17.80 17.99 11.97
CA LYS A 493 17.92 18.18 13.43
C LYS A 493 16.79 18.94 14.13
N LYS A 494 15.89 19.63 13.42
CA LYS A 494 14.79 20.39 14.04
C LYS A 494 13.53 19.56 14.30
N ALA A 495 13.23 18.55 13.50
CA ALA A 495 12.04 17.72 13.70
C ALA A 495 12.17 16.81 14.94
N GLU A 496 13.39 16.36 15.23
CA GLU A 496 13.73 15.42 16.30
C GLU A 496 13.57 16.01 17.73
N ASN A 497 13.48 17.34 17.85
CA ASN A 497 13.23 18.03 19.13
C ASN A 497 11.78 18.49 19.31
N LYS A 498 10.87 18.20 18.36
CA LYS A 498 9.45 18.56 18.51
C LYS A 498 8.77 17.63 19.51
N GLU A 499 7.85 18.18 20.30
CA GLU A 499 7.04 17.40 21.26
C GLU A 499 6.07 16.45 20.56
N GLN A 500 5.54 16.88 19.41
CA GLN A 500 4.56 16.14 18.62
C GLN A 500 5.01 16.00 17.17
N MET A 501 4.50 14.95 16.52
CA MET A 501 4.68 14.66 15.11
C MET A 501 3.30 14.56 14.43
N CYS A 502 3.22 15.03 13.19
CA CYS A 502 2.01 14.97 12.37
C CYS A 502 2.02 13.68 11.54
N ILE A 503 1.10 12.75 11.81
CA ILE A 503 0.81 11.56 11.00
C ILE A 503 -0.37 11.82 10.05
N THR A 504 -0.40 11.10 8.93
CA THR A 504 -1.43 11.16 7.89
C THR A 504 -1.34 9.93 6.99
N ASP A 505 -2.36 9.69 6.16
CA ASP A 505 -2.39 8.51 5.27
C ASP A 505 -1.18 8.45 4.34
N ALA A 506 -0.54 7.28 4.33
CA ALA A 506 0.52 6.92 3.40
C ALA A 506 0.13 7.05 1.91
N GLY A 507 -1.16 6.96 1.58
CA GLY A 507 -1.70 7.21 0.23
C GLY A 507 -1.52 8.64 -0.30
N LEU A 508 -1.04 9.58 0.53
CA LEU A 508 -0.56 10.91 0.11
C LEU A 508 0.91 10.91 -0.35
N ALA A 509 1.70 9.92 0.09
CA ALA A 509 3.05 9.68 -0.42
C ALA A 509 2.98 8.93 -1.76
N PHE A 510 2.38 7.74 -1.75
CA PHE A 510 1.91 6.99 -2.92
C PHE A 510 0.99 5.85 -2.44
N ASN A 511 0.02 5.45 -3.25
CA ASN A 511 -1.11 4.62 -2.86
C ASN A 511 -0.80 3.12 -2.73
N SER A 512 0.45 2.70 -2.50
CA SER A 512 0.80 1.27 -2.32
C SER A 512 1.81 1.04 -1.19
N PRO A 513 1.57 0.13 -0.23
CA PRO A 513 2.41 -0.03 0.96
C PRO A 513 3.69 -0.86 0.73
N TYR A 514 4.33 -0.73 -0.45
CA TYR A 514 5.62 -1.37 -0.75
C TYR A 514 6.70 -1.16 0.32
N PRO A 515 6.87 0.03 0.95
CA PRO A 515 7.86 0.23 2.02
C PRO A 515 7.75 -0.77 3.17
N LEU A 516 6.52 -1.23 3.48
CA LEU A 516 6.26 -2.20 4.54
C LEU A 516 6.78 -3.61 4.22
N VAL A 517 7.05 -3.95 2.95
CA VAL A 517 7.49 -5.30 2.54
C VAL A 517 8.89 -5.32 1.93
N LEU A 518 9.38 -4.21 1.38
CA LEU A 518 10.72 -4.08 0.79
C LEU A 518 11.86 -3.96 1.81
N ARG A 519 11.55 -3.88 3.11
CA ARG A 519 12.55 -3.83 4.19
C ARG A 519 13.46 -5.06 4.13
N ALA A 520 14.76 -4.86 3.94
CA ALA A 520 15.73 -5.94 3.69
C ALA A 520 15.67 -7.10 4.72
N SER A 521 15.40 -6.79 5.99
CA SER A 521 15.24 -7.80 7.06
C SER A 521 14.01 -8.70 6.94
N ARG A 522 12.99 -8.30 6.16
CA ARG A 522 11.84 -9.15 5.81
C ARG A 522 12.17 -10.11 4.67
N SER A 523 13.11 -9.74 3.80
CA SER A 523 13.61 -10.54 2.68
C SER A 523 12.47 -11.21 1.89
N VAL A 524 11.50 -10.42 1.42
CA VAL A 524 10.35 -10.92 0.65
C VAL A 524 10.80 -11.31 -0.76
N ASP A 525 10.33 -12.46 -1.25
CA ASP A 525 10.69 -13.00 -2.58
C ASP A 525 9.60 -12.79 -3.62
N LEU A 526 8.34 -12.75 -3.17
CA LEU A 526 7.15 -12.59 -4.01
C LEU A 526 6.17 -11.64 -3.32
N ILE A 527 5.77 -10.60 -4.03
CA ILE A 527 4.75 -9.64 -3.60
C ILE A 527 3.54 -9.80 -4.51
N LEU A 528 2.40 -10.19 -3.94
CA LEU A 528 1.09 -10.10 -4.59
C LEU A 528 0.54 -8.70 -4.27
N SER A 529 0.69 -7.77 -5.23
CA SER A 529 0.31 -6.37 -5.10
C SER A 529 -1.06 -6.15 -5.72
N PHE A 530 -2.04 -5.78 -4.91
CA PHE A 530 -3.40 -5.49 -5.34
C PHE A 530 -3.63 -3.98 -5.36
N ASP A 531 -3.83 -3.45 -6.57
CA ASP A 531 -4.01 -2.03 -6.81
C ASP A 531 -5.47 -1.69 -7.14
N PHE A 532 -6.10 -1.02 -6.18
CA PHE A 532 -7.46 -0.49 -6.21
C PHE A 532 -7.48 1.03 -6.49
N THR A 533 -6.36 1.62 -6.93
CA THR A 533 -6.26 3.06 -7.27
C THR A 533 -7.23 3.44 -8.38
N ASP A 534 -7.80 4.63 -8.23
CA ASP A 534 -8.61 5.25 -9.28
C ASP A 534 -7.69 5.89 -10.32
N ARG A 535 -7.76 5.40 -11.56
CA ARG A 535 -6.89 5.83 -12.66
C ARG A 535 -7.53 6.92 -13.53
N GLY A 536 -8.73 7.39 -13.21
CA GLY A 536 -9.48 8.41 -13.98
C GLY A 536 -9.99 7.96 -15.37
N ALA A 537 -9.44 6.87 -15.92
CA ALA A 537 -9.86 6.23 -17.17
C ALA A 537 -9.60 4.71 -17.09
N VAL A 538 -10.38 3.88 -17.79
CA VAL A 538 -10.18 2.41 -17.76
C VAL A 538 -8.77 2.00 -18.22
N ASN A 539 -8.28 2.64 -19.29
CA ASN A 539 -6.94 2.44 -19.84
C ASN A 539 -5.86 3.39 -19.27
N GLY A 540 -6.14 4.09 -18.15
CA GLY A 540 -5.12 4.88 -17.45
C GLY A 540 -3.95 4.02 -16.99
N ASP A 541 -2.74 4.58 -16.98
CA ASP A 541 -1.49 3.84 -16.79
C ASP A 541 -1.46 3.05 -15.46
N PRO A 542 -1.40 1.70 -15.52
CA PRO A 542 -1.47 0.84 -14.34
C PRO A 542 -0.24 0.95 -13.45
N PHE A 543 0.89 1.46 -13.95
CA PHE A 543 2.16 1.49 -13.22
C PHE A 543 2.42 2.79 -12.48
N THR A 544 1.47 3.73 -12.44
CA THR A 544 1.66 5.05 -11.80
C THR A 544 2.17 4.94 -10.37
N GLU A 545 1.45 4.23 -9.50
CA GLU A 545 1.84 4.01 -8.10
C GLU A 545 3.07 3.10 -7.96
N VAL A 546 3.24 2.16 -8.88
CA VAL A 546 4.38 1.22 -8.90
C VAL A 546 5.70 1.93 -9.24
N ARG A 547 5.66 2.94 -10.12
CA ARG A 547 6.83 3.79 -10.42
C ARG A 547 7.18 4.72 -9.27
N LEU A 548 6.19 5.29 -8.57
CA LEU A 548 6.44 6.05 -7.34
C LEU A 548 7.12 5.16 -6.28
N ALA A 549 6.67 3.90 -6.15
CA ALA A 549 7.31 2.91 -5.30
C ALA A 549 8.73 2.51 -5.78
N GLN A 550 8.98 2.41 -7.09
CA GLN A 550 10.33 2.21 -7.64
C GLN A 550 11.26 3.38 -7.26
N THR A 551 10.84 4.63 -7.50
CA THR A 551 11.63 5.82 -7.14
C THR A 551 11.91 5.89 -5.63
N TRP A 552 10.91 5.55 -4.80
CA TRP A 552 11.13 5.41 -3.36
C TRP A 552 12.15 4.32 -3.02
N ALA A 553 12.07 3.15 -3.67
CA ALA A 553 12.98 2.04 -3.43
C ALA A 553 14.42 2.37 -3.86
N GLU A 554 14.61 3.06 -4.98
CA GLU A 554 15.91 3.55 -5.45
C GLU A 554 16.54 4.52 -4.44
N ASP A 555 15.79 5.52 -3.96
CA ASP A 555 16.22 6.46 -2.92
C ASP A 555 16.58 5.73 -1.60
N HIS A 556 15.83 4.70 -1.23
CA HIS A 556 16.04 3.92 -0.02
C HIS A 556 17.01 2.74 -0.18
N LYS A 557 17.59 2.55 -1.38
CA LYS A 557 18.47 1.42 -1.76
C LYS A 557 17.85 0.04 -1.50
N ALA A 558 16.53 -0.04 -1.59
CA ALA A 558 15.78 -1.28 -1.56
C ALA A 558 15.78 -1.94 -2.95
N LYS A 559 15.75 -3.28 -3.00
CA LYS A 559 15.67 -4.02 -4.26
C LYS A 559 14.25 -3.93 -4.82
N PHE A 560 14.12 -3.51 -6.08
CA PHE A 560 12.85 -3.38 -6.77
C PHE A 560 13.04 -3.77 -8.24
N PRO A 561 12.12 -4.55 -8.85
CA PRO A 561 12.25 -4.94 -10.25
C PRO A 561 12.01 -3.73 -11.19
N PRO A 562 12.64 -3.69 -12.37
CA PRO A 562 12.43 -2.61 -13.32
C PRO A 562 10.97 -2.53 -13.76
N VAL A 563 10.36 -1.34 -13.65
CA VAL A 563 8.99 -1.10 -14.10
C VAL A 563 9.00 -0.69 -15.58
N PRO A 564 8.27 -1.39 -16.47
CA PRO A 564 8.21 -1.00 -17.88
C PRO A 564 7.43 0.30 -18.05
N LYS A 565 7.72 1.01 -19.15
CA LYS A 565 6.81 2.05 -19.64
C LYS A 565 5.52 1.38 -20.13
N PHE A 566 4.37 1.96 -19.79
CA PHE A 566 3.11 1.54 -20.38
C PHE A 566 2.99 2.11 -21.81
N ASP A 567 2.42 1.32 -22.69
CA ASP A 567 2.04 1.72 -24.04
C ASP A 567 0.54 1.97 -24.01
N GLU A 568 0.13 3.24 -24.00
CA GLU A 568 -1.27 3.68 -23.88
C GLU A 568 -2.16 3.19 -25.03
N THR A 569 -1.57 2.69 -26.13
CA THR A 569 -2.32 2.05 -27.23
C THR A 569 -2.76 0.62 -26.89
N GLN A 570 -2.16 -0.01 -25.88
CA GLN A 570 -2.47 -1.36 -25.46
C GLN A 570 -3.54 -1.39 -24.35
N PRO A 571 -4.46 -2.37 -24.37
CA PRO A 571 -5.45 -2.50 -23.31
C PRO A 571 -4.78 -2.88 -21.98
N VAL A 572 -5.25 -2.26 -20.89
CA VAL A 572 -4.84 -2.65 -19.53
C VAL A 572 -5.21 -4.11 -19.25
N LYS A 573 -4.37 -4.79 -18.46
CA LYS A 573 -4.48 -6.21 -18.08
C LYS A 573 -4.81 -6.32 -16.59
N GLU A 574 -5.45 -7.43 -16.22
CA GLU A 574 -5.80 -7.76 -14.84
C GLU A 574 -4.56 -8.07 -13.97
N LEU A 575 -3.47 -8.53 -14.59
CA LEU A 575 -2.19 -8.86 -13.94
C LEU A 575 -0.98 -8.47 -14.81
N TYR A 576 0.04 -7.92 -14.15
CA TYR A 576 1.40 -7.72 -14.66
C TYR A 576 2.41 -8.39 -13.74
N ILE A 577 3.49 -8.96 -14.29
CA ILE A 577 4.57 -9.58 -13.51
C ILE A 577 5.84 -8.80 -13.76
N LEU A 578 6.43 -8.27 -12.70
CA LEU A 578 7.66 -7.48 -12.71
C LEU A 578 8.76 -8.28 -12.02
N GLU A 579 9.91 -8.37 -12.68
CA GLU A 579 11.05 -9.17 -12.26
C GLU A 579 12.35 -8.54 -12.76
N ASP A 580 13.38 -8.56 -11.92
CA ASP A 580 14.76 -8.36 -12.40
C ASP A 580 15.38 -9.72 -12.71
N GLU A 581 15.69 -9.97 -13.98
CA GLU A 581 16.34 -11.20 -14.42
C GLU A 581 17.83 -11.27 -13.99
N ASN A 582 18.43 -10.12 -13.66
CA ASN A 582 19.85 -10.01 -13.28
C ASN A 582 20.06 -10.16 -11.77
N ASP A 583 19.06 -9.85 -10.95
CA ASP A 583 19.11 -9.96 -9.49
C ASP A 583 18.10 -10.99 -8.95
N PRO A 584 18.48 -12.26 -8.80
CA PRO A 584 17.57 -13.31 -8.31
C PRO A 584 17.14 -13.13 -6.84
N LEU A 585 17.75 -12.18 -6.11
CA LEU A 585 17.37 -11.77 -4.74
C LEU A 585 16.45 -10.54 -4.73
N CYS A 586 16.12 -9.97 -5.89
CA CYS A 586 15.08 -8.96 -6.03
C CYS A 586 13.70 -9.65 -5.99
N PRO A 587 12.71 -9.09 -5.25
CA PRO A 587 11.37 -9.64 -5.21
C PRO A 587 10.72 -9.66 -6.60
N VAL A 588 10.02 -10.75 -6.91
CA VAL A 588 9.03 -10.76 -8.00
C VAL A 588 7.79 -10.01 -7.52
N ILE A 589 7.25 -9.12 -8.34
CA ILE A 589 5.98 -8.45 -8.07
C ILE A 589 4.93 -8.99 -9.05
N MET A 590 3.87 -9.59 -8.52
CA MET A 590 2.63 -9.83 -9.25
C MET A 590 1.68 -8.68 -8.95
N HIS A 591 1.58 -7.75 -9.88
CA HIS A 591 0.79 -6.53 -9.76
C HIS A 591 -0.58 -6.73 -10.42
N PHE A 592 -1.58 -6.94 -9.58
CA PHE A 592 -2.99 -7.05 -9.93
C PHE A 592 -3.61 -5.66 -9.98
N VAL A 593 -4.31 -5.37 -11.08
CA VAL A 593 -4.93 -4.06 -11.34
C VAL A 593 -6.44 -4.22 -11.29
N LEU A 594 -7.11 -3.35 -10.53
CA LEU A 594 -8.56 -3.30 -10.54
C LEU A 594 -9.06 -2.77 -11.90
N ILE A 595 -9.62 -3.68 -12.70
CA ILE A 595 -10.20 -3.40 -14.02
C ILE A 595 -11.32 -4.39 -14.34
N ASN A 596 -12.44 -3.90 -14.84
CA ASN A 596 -13.54 -4.74 -15.31
C ASN A 596 -13.39 -5.03 -16.81
N ARG A 597 -12.58 -6.05 -17.16
CA ARG A 597 -12.32 -6.42 -18.55
C ARG A 597 -12.85 -7.81 -18.89
N ASP A 598 -12.16 -8.87 -18.50
CA ASP A 598 -12.55 -10.23 -18.92
C ASP A 598 -13.80 -10.69 -18.16
N PHE A 599 -14.04 -10.16 -16.95
CA PHE A 599 -15.28 -10.36 -16.19
C PHE A 599 -16.55 -9.88 -16.92
N LYS A 600 -16.48 -8.87 -17.82
CA LYS A 600 -17.60 -8.47 -18.69
C LYS A 600 -18.03 -9.61 -19.63
N ILE A 601 -17.11 -10.50 -20.00
CA ILE A 601 -17.30 -11.59 -20.97
C ILE A 601 -17.52 -12.94 -20.29
N PHE A 602 -16.80 -13.19 -19.19
CA PHE A 602 -16.73 -14.47 -18.51
C PHE A 602 -17.35 -14.39 -17.10
N SER A 603 -18.10 -15.42 -16.70
CA SER A 603 -18.67 -15.53 -15.34
C SER A 603 -17.70 -16.18 -14.35
N SER A 604 -16.81 -17.01 -14.85
CA SER A 604 -15.68 -17.64 -14.16
C SER A 604 -14.59 -17.95 -15.19
N PRO A 605 -13.33 -18.23 -14.78
CA PRO A 605 -12.22 -18.41 -15.72
C PRO A 605 -12.56 -19.43 -16.83
N GLY A 606 -12.47 -18.97 -18.09
CA GLY A 606 -12.81 -19.77 -19.28
C GLY A 606 -14.31 -19.96 -19.59
N VAL A 607 -15.23 -19.61 -18.68
CA VAL A 607 -16.68 -19.82 -18.85
C VAL A 607 -17.37 -18.52 -19.30
N LYS A 608 -17.80 -18.47 -20.57
CA LYS A 608 -18.52 -17.32 -21.13
C LYS A 608 -19.91 -17.16 -20.50
N ARG A 609 -20.32 -15.91 -20.28
CA ARG A 609 -21.69 -15.55 -19.89
C ARG A 609 -22.68 -15.96 -20.99
N GLN A 610 -23.84 -16.50 -20.61
CA GLN A 610 -24.81 -17.06 -21.55
C GLN A 610 -26.07 -16.20 -21.68
N THR A 611 -26.59 -15.64 -20.57
CA THR A 611 -27.84 -14.88 -20.60
C THR A 611 -27.59 -13.37 -20.71
N ARG A 612 -28.56 -12.65 -21.27
CA ARG A 612 -28.52 -11.17 -21.34
C ARG A 612 -28.47 -10.52 -19.95
N SER A 613 -29.05 -11.17 -18.94
CA SER A 613 -28.96 -10.79 -17.53
C SER A 613 -27.54 -10.91 -17.00
N ASP A 614 -26.84 -12.02 -17.27
CA ASP A 614 -25.46 -12.23 -16.79
C ASP A 614 -24.49 -11.20 -17.37
N VAL A 615 -24.68 -10.83 -18.65
CA VAL A 615 -23.89 -9.81 -19.35
C VAL A 615 -24.14 -8.45 -18.72
N ARG A 616 -25.42 -8.01 -18.63
CA ARG A 616 -25.79 -6.72 -18.00
C ARG A 616 -25.35 -6.62 -16.54
N TYR A 617 -25.29 -7.74 -15.81
CA TYR A 617 -24.82 -7.72 -14.43
C TYR A 617 -23.34 -7.31 -14.33
N ALA A 618 -22.49 -7.85 -15.20
CA ALA A 618 -21.06 -7.50 -15.25
C ALA A 618 -20.76 -6.22 -16.05
N GLU A 619 -21.72 -5.71 -16.80
CA GLU A 619 -21.64 -4.41 -17.49
C GLU A 619 -21.82 -3.28 -16.47
N PHE A 620 -20.71 -2.86 -15.87
CA PHE A 620 -20.59 -1.69 -15.02
C PHE A 620 -19.17 -1.11 -15.09
N ASP A 621 -19.05 0.17 -14.79
CA ASP A 621 -17.77 0.87 -14.84
C ASP A 621 -17.24 1.17 -13.43
N LEU A 622 -15.94 1.46 -13.36
CA LEU A 622 -15.21 1.63 -12.10
C LEU A 622 -14.78 3.08 -11.86
N PHE A 623 -14.43 3.82 -12.92
CA PHE A 623 -13.70 5.09 -12.84
C PHE A 623 -14.17 6.17 -13.84
N GLU A 624 -14.93 5.81 -14.89
CA GLU A 624 -15.21 6.72 -16.01
C GLU A 624 -16.44 7.61 -15.80
N ASP A 625 -17.41 7.15 -15.02
CA ASP A 625 -18.60 7.93 -14.68
C ASP A 625 -18.44 8.61 -13.31
N LYS A 626 -18.78 9.90 -13.23
CA LYS A 626 -18.86 10.63 -11.96
C LYS A 626 -19.96 10.10 -11.04
N SER A 627 -21.00 9.46 -11.59
CA SER A 627 -22.04 8.78 -10.83
C SER A 627 -21.58 7.42 -10.27
N CYS A 628 -20.38 6.95 -10.64
CA CYS A 628 -19.86 5.65 -10.23
C CYS A 628 -19.86 5.50 -8.70
N PRO A 629 -20.51 4.46 -8.14
CA PRO A 629 -20.58 4.25 -6.70
C PRO A 629 -19.23 3.89 -6.09
N TYR A 630 -18.26 3.43 -6.90
CA TYR A 630 -16.95 2.97 -6.42
C TYR A 630 -15.92 4.09 -6.23
N ASN A 631 -16.30 5.36 -6.34
CA ASN A 631 -15.39 6.48 -6.02
C ASN A 631 -14.89 6.41 -4.56
N CYS A 632 -13.83 7.17 -4.23
CA CYS A 632 -13.20 7.09 -2.90
C CYS A 632 -14.02 7.72 -1.77
N THR A 633 -14.86 8.71 -2.06
CA THR A 633 -15.67 9.43 -1.08
C THR A 633 -17.03 8.80 -0.79
N ASN A 634 -17.41 7.71 -1.49
CA ASN A 634 -18.63 6.98 -1.19
C ASN A 634 -18.45 5.97 -0.05
N PHE A 635 -19.20 6.18 1.04
CA PHE A 635 -19.20 5.35 2.25
C PHE A 635 -20.38 4.39 2.38
N LYS A 636 -21.21 4.26 1.32
CA LYS A 636 -22.39 3.40 1.31
C LYS A 636 -22.62 2.78 -0.06
N TYR A 637 -22.64 1.46 -0.12
CA TYR A 637 -23.02 0.70 -1.33
C TYR A 637 -24.39 0.07 -1.15
N THR A 638 -25.11 -0.15 -2.23
CA THR A 638 -26.18 -1.14 -2.28
C THR A 638 -25.59 -2.55 -2.23
N ASN A 639 -26.42 -3.56 -1.89
CA ASN A 639 -26.00 -4.96 -1.95
C ASN A 639 -25.43 -5.33 -3.33
N ALA A 640 -26.07 -4.88 -4.40
CA ALA A 640 -25.67 -5.19 -5.77
C ALA A 640 -24.32 -4.56 -6.17
N GLU A 641 -24.00 -3.36 -5.69
CA GLU A 641 -22.71 -2.72 -5.94
C GLU A 641 -21.58 -3.42 -5.15
N PHE A 642 -21.85 -3.75 -3.89
CA PHE A 642 -20.91 -4.54 -3.08
C PHE A 642 -20.62 -5.90 -3.74
N ASP A 643 -21.66 -6.61 -4.18
CA ASP A 643 -21.54 -7.92 -4.82
C ASP A 643 -20.81 -7.84 -6.16
N LYS A 644 -21.15 -6.88 -7.02
CA LYS A 644 -20.47 -6.66 -8.32
C LYS A 644 -18.97 -6.44 -8.16
N LEU A 645 -18.54 -5.55 -7.26
CA LEU A 645 -17.12 -5.30 -7.00
C LEU A 645 -16.44 -6.53 -6.39
N SER A 646 -17.10 -7.21 -5.45
CA SER A 646 -16.55 -8.39 -4.79
C SER A 646 -16.36 -9.55 -5.76
N GLU A 647 -17.34 -9.82 -6.63
CA GLU A 647 -17.25 -10.88 -7.63
C GLU A 647 -16.25 -10.56 -8.75
N LEU A 648 -16.13 -9.30 -9.17
CA LEU A 648 -15.08 -8.87 -10.10
C LEU A 648 -13.68 -9.16 -9.54
N VAL A 649 -13.42 -8.77 -8.30
CA VAL A 649 -12.12 -8.97 -7.66
C VAL A 649 -11.84 -10.47 -7.42
N ARG A 650 -12.86 -11.23 -7.06
CA ARG A 650 -12.77 -12.70 -6.98
C ARG A 650 -12.44 -13.31 -8.34
N PHE A 651 -13.09 -12.86 -9.42
CA PHE A 651 -12.79 -13.30 -10.78
C PHE A 651 -11.33 -13.02 -11.16
N ILE A 652 -10.82 -11.80 -10.93
CA ILE A 652 -9.43 -11.41 -11.25
C ILE A 652 -8.42 -12.35 -10.57
N VAL A 653 -8.63 -12.70 -9.30
CA VAL A 653 -7.73 -13.61 -8.57
C VAL A 653 -7.84 -15.05 -9.11
N LEU A 654 -9.06 -15.55 -9.35
CA LEU A 654 -9.26 -16.90 -9.92
C LEU A 654 -8.69 -17.03 -11.34
N ASN A 655 -8.83 -16.01 -12.18
CA ASN A 655 -8.34 -15.98 -13.56
C ASN A 655 -6.81 -16.09 -13.66
N HIS A 656 -6.11 -15.93 -12.53
CA HIS A 656 -4.65 -15.95 -12.42
C HIS A 656 -4.11 -16.92 -11.36
N GLU A 657 -4.95 -17.84 -10.85
CA GLU A 657 -4.57 -18.88 -9.88
C GLU A 657 -3.30 -19.65 -10.29
N ASP A 658 -3.27 -20.15 -11.54
CA ASP A 658 -2.15 -20.92 -12.07
C ASP A 658 -0.85 -20.11 -12.14
N GLU A 659 -0.96 -18.82 -12.46
CA GLU A 659 0.21 -17.94 -12.52
C GLU A 659 0.73 -17.62 -11.11
N ILE A 660 -0.15 -17.45 -10.11
CA ILE A 660 0.26 -17.31 -8.70
C ILE A 660 1.00 -18.59 -8.26
N LYS A 661 0.43 -19.77 -8.51
CA LYS A 661 1.05 -21.07 -8.17
C LYS A 661 2.39 -21.26 -8.89
N LYS A 662 2.50 -20.83 -10.14
CA LYS A 662 3.74 -20.83 -10.95
C LYS A 662 4.81 -19.91 -10.37
N GLN A 663 4.46 -18.68 -9.95
CA GLN A 663 5.42 -17.75 -9.34
C GLN A 663 5.86 -18.21 -7.95
N ILE A 664 4.95 -18.74 -7.11
CA ILE A 664 5.30 -19.37 -5.81
C ILE A 664 6.32 -20.50 -6.03
N LYS A 665 6.08 -21.38 -7.01
CA LYS A 665 7.03 -22.45 -7.38
C LYS A 665 8.36 -21.90 -7.90
N LYS A 666 8.35 -20.78 -8.64
CA LYS A 666 9.55 -20.11 -9.17
C LYS A 666 10.43 -19.55 -8.05
N VAL A 667 9.86 -18.77 -7.11
CA VAL A 667 10.61 -18.16 -6.00
C VAL A 667 11.11 -19.20 -4.99
N TYR A 668 10.33 -20.25 -4.74
CA TYR A 668 10.80 -21.43 -4.00
C TYR A 668 12.04 -22.04 -4.67
N GLY A 669 12.01 -22.17 -6.01
CA GLY A 669 13.14 -22.64 -6.82
C GLY A 669 14.37 -21.72 -6.83
N ARG A 670 14.20 -20.41 -6.59
CA ARG A 670 15.33 -19.47 -6.41
C ARG A 670 16.01 -19.68 -5.07
N ARG A 671 15.25 -19.69 -3.96
CA ARG A 671 15.79 -19.92 -2.61
C ARG A 671 16.52 -21.25 -2.48
N ALA A 672 15.98 -22.29 -3.11
CA ALA A 672 16.61 -23.61 -3.18
C ALA A 672 17.95 -23.66 -3.93
N LYS A 673 18.37 -22.58 -4.60
CA LYS A 673 19.66 -22.43 -5.30
C LYS A 673 20.60 -21.43 -4.61
N THR A 674 20.08 -20.53 -3.78
CA THR A 674 20.85 -19.55 -3.00
C THR A 674 21.11 -20.02 -1.56
N THR A 675 20.76 -21.28 -1.26
CA THR A 675 21.04 -22.02 -0.01
C THR A 675 21.73 -23.36 -0.33
#